data_AF-A0A8J3NT17-F1
#
_entry.id   AF-A0A8J3NT17-F1
#
_cell.length_a   1.000
_cell.length_b   1.000
_cell.length_c   1.000
_cell.angle_alpha   90.00
_cell.angle_beta   90.00
_cell.angle_gamma   90.00
#
_symmetry.space_group_name_H-M   'P 1'
#
loop_
_entity.id
_entity.type
_entity.pdbx_description
1 polymer ?
#
loop_
_entity_poly.entity_id
_entity_poly.type
_entity_poly.pdbx_seq_one_letter_code
_entity_poly.pdbx_strand_id
1 'polypeptide(L)'
;MRAEPQVDPHWWLTESVEGVRLPDVLARRDVGAVFRFLSARGFSRSRLAAATGLQENRVSAIAKGRQSVTAYDVLERIADGLLIERGLMGLAFADTSAHATQPATAQSGQGSASRSRDRSRSIMANLRAANLDEGYLPPVEATTAFSRFLASDFRTFVIAGSAGCGKTSLVRYLAETEQGAVWQLQAADGENNDFDLATAILRYGSADPGPDPLLTLERLVTSLTEPHIVALDGITAEQTLAHVCQQVDSILRQVRSVNLRFVLAIRTPPTFDLSRFPILAASVFRENDVPGSSVVLGTWPLSTARATWEASRVGSSPRFDDLPASVQQLATVPLYMRLLRTSGAPRPAEANEFQLIDHCVDAILTNAGHQPEVAKSRLAKFAHAQSQSASSRPSARLRPSHAINEVQMALMVAPPLTAFVGDELTFGHDVIREYFLALSLCDQITDGGPATASVLQLNDLATRAESSASVRGAFLLTVCALDQRNPEILSFVAGSTLTNAESTLTLMLGLIDQTRFATQDVLRRASRRARHDTPNLVRALLATPFTAVALGDGHAKWFLEQLRSFGSSVWEDAAAHLHHLGFEAATRLLDEADLRVPAEATFIARYYYLFPKMGGANADVAEVLCAHSDWRVRAAMATALPTAITSGTADGESIATILATDHDYKVRAATAAGLASLPDDLARRLLPQFLIDDNWHVRRSALDSLMDQPQETPAAGLIPLTFDVIQSQTSWRSCPSDIETRVQRLRLLTPSTDHPPAHGAAADRAALMLLREFAASATTTPPHVHSSIQALAHSTQSWLLQQEVTRAQSNAMRANARRASGDGFRLLRDSRTLQVALDLPDLDRAAHIAEDLDRAGTRLIEVGDPLIKANGVRAVEELRRAAPGAVLVAEMMSADWGRDQVESAAAAGADAVLLIGPASMASVTAATRAARRLGVAIVLDIPAAHANESWVRSMERAGVDAFAITTNIDLGVGVDDPMAGARLVRSWTRLPVSVSGGFSASDDAIVASRSWDILIVGRSITEAVAPATAAAGMLEAIHRLEPVGGP
;
A
#
# COMPACT_ATOMS: atom_id res chain seq x y z
N MET A 1 -2.56 32.74 44.02
CA MET A 1 -3.01 32.89 42.61
C MET A 1 -4.53 32.86 42.60
N ARG A 2 -5.21 33.67 41.78
CA ARG A 2 -6.61 33.39 41.43
C ARG A 2 -6.60 32.22 40.44
N ALA A 3 -7.56 31.30 40.54
CA ALA A 3 -7.71 30.24 39.54
C ALA A 3 -8.01 30.86 38.17
N GLU A 4 -7.39 30.32 37.11
CA GLU A 4 -7.60 30.84 35.76
C GLU A 4 -8.92 30.33 35.17
N PRO A 5 -9.67 31.17 34.41
CA PRO A 5 -10.93 30.76 33.81
C PRO A 5 -10.70 29.70 32.71
N GLN A 6 -11.27 28.51 32.88
CA GLN A 6 -11.31 27.47 31.86
C GLN A 6 -12.53 27.65 30.94
N VAL A 7 -12.46 27.13 29.71
CA VAL A 7 -13.61 27.10 28.81
C VAL A 7 -14.52 25.95 29.22
N ASP A 8 -15.80 26.22 29.41
CA ASP A 8 -16.83 25.21 29.59
C ASP A 8 -17.50 24.92 28.24
N PRO A 9 -17.37 23.69 27.68
CA PRO A 9 -17.97 23.33 26.41
C PRO A 9 -19.49 23.49 26.35
N HIS A 10 -20.20 23.45 27.49
CA HIS A 10 -21.67 23.62 27.50
C HIS A 10 -22.10 25.02 27.04
N TRP A 11 -21.27 26.06 27.21
CA TRP A 11 -21.58 27.42 26.75
C TRP A 11 -21.91 27.46 25.26
N TRP A 12 -21.24 26.65 24.44
CA TRP A 12 -21.43 26.62 22.99
C TRP A 12 -22.83 26.18 22.54
N LEU A 13 -23.59 25.51 23.42
CA LEU A 13 -24.94 25.02 23.17
C LEU A 13 -26.03 25.86 23.85
N THR A 14 -25.75 26.38 25.05
CA THR A 14 -26.77 26.95 25.96
C THR A 14 -26.76 28.48 26.06
N GLU A 15 -25.61 29.12 25.86
CA GLU A 15 -25.41 30.54 26.16
C GLU A 15 -25.67 31.46 24.95
N SER A 16 -25.61 32.78 25.18
CA SER A 16 -25.78 33.81 24.16
C SER A 16 -24.75 34.94 24.28
N VAL A 17 -24.51 35.64 23.17
CA VAL A 17 -23.69 36.84 23.08
C VAL A 17 -24.42 37.87 22.22
N GLU A 18 -24.46 39.13 22.68
CA GLU A 18 -25.07 40.25 21.94
C GLU A 18 -26.54 40.01 21.52
N GLY A 19 -27.27 39.17 22.28
CA GLY A 19 -28.67 38.79 22.02
C GLY A 19 -28.86 37.62 21.04
N VAL A 20 -27.77 37.04 20.53
CA VAL A 20 -27.78 35.88 19.61
C VAL A 20 -27.27 34.64 20.35
N ARG A 21 -27.89 33.47 20.14
CA ARG A 21 -27.42 32.22 20.78
C ARG A 21 -26.07 31.80 20.19
N LEU A 22 -25.20 31.22 21.01
CA LEU A 22 -23.88 30.79 20.54
C LEU A 22 -23.91 29.75 19.40
N PRO A 23 -24.83 28.77 19.33
CA PRO A 23 -24.98 27.92 18.15
C PRO A 23 -25.17 28.70 16.84
N ASP A 24 -25.98 29.77 16.84
CA ASP A 24 -26.22 30.60 15.65
C ASP A 24 -25.00 31.45 15.28
N VAL A 25 -24.23 31.89 16.28
CA VAL A 25 -22.96 32.62 16.10
C VAL A 25 -21.88 31.71 15.52
N LEU A 26 -21.79 30.48 16.01
CA LEU A 26 -20.85 29.46 15.54
C LEU A 26 -21.21 28.99 14.12
N ALA A 27 -22.49 28.75 13.81
CA ALA A 27 -22.95 28.38 12.48
C ALA A 27 -22.66 29.47 11.43
N ARG A 28 -22.68 30.75 11.83
CA ARG A 28 -22.27 31.90 11.01
C ARG A 28 -20.76 32.16 11.01
N ARG A 29 -19.98 31.39 11.78
CA ARG A 29 -18.53 31.50 11.95
C ARG A 29 -18.07 32.89 12.42
N ASP A 30 -18.87 33.60 13.23
CA ASP A 30 -18.48 34.90 13.80
C ASP A 30 -17.55 34.71 15.03
N VAL A 31 -16.28 34.43 14.72
CA VAL A 31 -15.18 34.35 15.68
C VAL A 31 -15.02 35.66 16.48
N GLY A 32 -15.41 36.80 15.91
CA GLY A 32 -15.38 38.10 16.59
C GLY A 32 -16.28 38.10 17.82
N ALA A 33 -17.52 37.65 17.66
CA ALA A 33 -18.47 37.48 18.76
C ALA A 33 -18.02 36.43 19.78
N VAL A 34 -17.44 35.30 19.33
CA VAL A 34 -16.86 34.27 20.22
C VAL A 34 -15.75 34.85 21.11
N PHE A 35 -14.82 35.62 20.54
CA PHE A 35 -13.74 36.25 21.31
C PHE A 35 -14.26 37.34 22.26
N ARG A 36 -15.33 38.07 21.90
CA ARG A 36 -15.99 39.03 22.82
C ARG A 36 -16.69 38.31 23.98
N PHE A 37 -17.40 37.20 23.72
CA PHE A 37 -18.03 36.36 24.74
C PHE A 37 -17.03 35.83 25.78
N LEU A 38 -15.88 35.32 25.33
CA LEU A 38 -14.82 34.84 26.23
C LEU A 38 -14.10 35.99 26.94
N SER A 39 -13.85 37.10 26.28
CA SER A 39 -13.24 38.29 26.91
C SER A 39 -14.10 38.81 28.08
N ALA A 40 -15.44 38.81 27.93
CA ALA A 40 -16.38 39.17 28.99
C ALA A 40 -16.35 38.20 30.19
N ARG A 41 -15.90 36.96 29.99
CA ARG A 41 -15.71 35.92 31.03
C ARG A 41 -14.27 35.87 31.57
N GLY A 42 -13.45 36.90 31.30
CA GLY A 42 -12.13 37.07 31.91
C GLY A 42 -10.96 36.45 31.14
N PHE A 43 -11.17 36.00 29.90
CA PHE A 43 -10.08 35.47 29.06
C PHE A 43 -9.22 36.62 28.52
N SER A 44 -7.91 36.58 28.75
CA SER A 44 -6.97 37.56 28.18
C SER A 44 -6.73 37.32 26.69
N ARG A 45 -6.25 38.35 25.98
CA ARG A 45 -5.84 38.23 24.57
C ARG A 45 -4.70 37.23 24.39
N SER A 46 -3.74 37.22 25.31
CA SER A 46 -2.64 36.23 25.36
C SER A 46 -3.14 34.79 25.52
N ARG A 47 -4.19 34.56 26.32
CA ARG A 47 -4.81 33.24 26.51
C ARG A 47 -5.55 32.77 25.26
N LEU A 48 -6.34 33.65 24.64
CA LEU A 48 -7.03 33.35 23.38
C LEU A 48 -6.03 33.10 22.23
N ALA A 49 -4.93 33.87 22.20
CA ALA A 49 -3.82 33.68 21.27
C ALA A 49 -3.16 32.30 21.45
N ALA A 50 -2.77 31.94 22.68
CA ALA A 50 -2.17 30.64 22.99
C ALA A 50 -3.13 29.47 22.67
N ALA A 51 -4.41 29.59 23.04
CA ALA A 51 -5.41 28.54 22.82
C ALA A 51 -5.67 28.27 21.33
N THR A 52 -5.78 29.32 20.50
CA THR A 52 -6.08 29.20 19.06
C THR A 52 -4.84 29.17 18.16
N GLY A 53 -3.65 29.31 18.75
CA GLY A 53 -2.37 29.53 18.06
C GLY A 53 -2.30 30.83 17.25
N LEU A 54 -3.22 31.78 17.45
CA LEU A 54 -3.23 33.06 16.75
C LEU A 54 -2.28 34.06 17.43
N GLN A 55 -1.74 35.01 16.65
CA GLN A 55 -1.01 36.15 17.21
C GLN A 55 -1.97 37.09 17.97
N GLU A 56 -1.56 37.64 19.13
CA GLU A 56 -2.42 38.52 19.96
C GLU A 56 -3.00 39.71 19.20
N ASN A 57 -2.21 40.29 18.28
CA ASN A 57 -2.63 41.39 17.42
C ASN A 57 -3.81 40.97 16.51
N ARG A 58 -3.80 39.74 16.01
CA ARG A 58 -4.84 39.16 15.15
C ARG A 58 -6.10 38.84 15.96
N VAL A 59 -5.96 38.28 17.17
CA VAL A 59 -7.07 38.11 18.13
C VAL A 59 -7.74 39.46 18.42
N SER A 60 -6.97 40.53 18.67
CA SER A 60 -7.54 41.86 18.88
C SER A 60 -8.18 42.47 17.62
N ALA A 61 -7.72 42.13 16.41
CA ALA A 61 -8.33 42.62 15.18
C ALA A 61 -9.69 41.94 14.93
N ILE A 62 -9.75 40.62 15.13
CA ILE A 62 -10.96 39.80 14.99
C ILE A 62 -12.02 40.20 16.02
N ALA A 63 -11.66 40.29 17.30
CA ALA A 63 -12.61 40.68 18.36
C ALA A 63 -13.23 42.08 18.14
N LYS A 64 -12.50 42.99 17.46
CA LYS A 64 -12.95 44.35 17.09
C LYS A 64 -13.65 44.42 15.71
N GLY A 65 -13.90 43.29 15.05
CA GLY A 65 -14.53 43.25 13.73
C GLY A 65 -13.70 43.86 12.59
N ARG A 66 -12.38 44.05 12.78
CA ARG A 66 -11.48 44.62 11.75
C ARG A 66 -10.93 43.57 10.79
N GLN A 67 -11.11 42.29 11.10
CA GLN A 67 -10.66 41.15 10.31
C GLN A 67 -11.60 39.97 10.58
N SER A 68 -12.09 39.31 9.53
CA SER A 68 -12.82 38.05 9.64
C SER A 68 -11.88 36.84 9.52
N VAL A 69 -12.34 35.67 9.97
CA VAL A 69 -11.62 34.40 9.78
C VAL A 69 -12.37 33.59 8.72
N THR A 70 -11.74 33.43 7.56
CA THR A 70 -12.32 32.69 6.41
C THR A 70 -11.56 31.39 6.11
N ALA A 71 -10.30 31.28 6.52
CA ALA A 71 -9.45 30.12 6.28
C ALA A 71 -9.85 28.94 7.20
N TYR A 72 -10.04 27.77 6.60
CA TYR A 72 -10.61 26.59 7.26
C TYR A 72 -9.71 26.03 8.36
N ASP A 73 -8.41 25.91 8.10
CA ASP A 73 -7.36 25.52 9.06
C ASP A 73 -7.35 26.41 10.32
N VAL A 74 -7.57 27.71 10.14
CA VAL A 74 -7.64 28.67 11.24
C VAL A 74 -8.94 28.49 12.03
N LEU A 75 -10.06 28.20 11.35
CA LEU A 75 -11.35 27.91 12.01
C LEU A 75 -11.30 26.60 12.80
N GLU A 76 -10.68 25.54 12.29
CA GLU A 76 -10.48 24.28 13.02
C GLU A 76 -9.62 24.49 14.27
N ARG A 77 -8.49 25.18 14.14
CA ARG A 77 -7.64 25.52 15.29
C ARG A 77 -8.33 26.41 16.33
N ILE A 78 -9.26 27.26 15.91
CA ILE A 78 -10.10 28.04 16.84
C ILE A 78 -11.11 27.12 17.52
N ALA A 79 -11.71 26.19 16.78
CA ALA A 79 -12.69 25.24 17.32
C ALA A 79 -12.03 24.32 18.36
N ASP A 80 -10.95 23.63 17.99
CA ASP A 80 -10.20 22.73 18.86
C ASP A 80 -9.64 23.47 20.08
N GLY A 81 -9.02 24.63 19.85
CA GLY A 81 -8.41 25.47 20.90
C GLY A 81 -9.41 26.04 21.92
N LEU A 82 -10.68 26.14 21.55
CA LEU A 82 -11.77 26.61 22.42
C LEU A 82 -12.75 25.50 22.81
N LEU A 83 -12.44 24.23 22.53
CA LEU A 83 -13.31 23.07 22.81
C LEU A 83 -14.72 23.24 22.20
N ILE A 84 -14.80 23.87 21.02
CA ILE A 84 -16.03 23.99 20.23
C ILE A 84 -16.14 22.73 19.38
N GLU A 85 -17.27 22.02 19.48
CA GLU A 85 -17.56 20.90 18.59
C GLU A 85 -17.58 21.39 17.13
N ARG A 86 -16.71 20.82 16.28
CA ARG A 86 -16.53 21.26 14.88
C ARG A 86 -17.84 21.34 14.09
N GLY A 87 -18.82 20.48 14.41
CA GLY A 87 -20.15 20.50 13.79
C GLY A 87 -20.91 21.82 13.99
N LEU A 88 -20.78 22.46 15.15
CA LEU A 88 -21.44 23.74 15.45
C LEU A 88 -20.93 24.90 14.58
N MET A 89 -19.72 24.80 14.03
CA MET A 89 -19.15 25.77 13.11
C MET A 89 -19.28 25.37 11.63
N GLY A 90 -19.98 24.26 11.34
CA GLY A 90 -20.03 23.65 10.01
C GLY A 90 -18.64 23.21 9.54
N LEU A 91 -17.82 22.66 10.45
CA LEU A 91 -16.47 22.11 10.22
C LEU A 91 -16.41 20.60 10.48
N ALA A 92 -17.53 19.94 10.79
CA ALA A 92 -17.58 18.48 10.89
C ALA A 92 -17.84 17.87 9.51
N PHE A 93 -17.00 16.92 9.14
CA PHE A 93 -17.29 15.99 8.05
C PHE A 93 -18.46 15.10 8.48
N ALA A 94 -19.54 15.04 7.70
CA ALA A 94 -20.64 14.15 7.98
C ALA A 94 -20.24 12.72 7.62
N ASP A 95 -19.83 11.92 8.61
CA ASP A 95 -19.52 10.51 8.40
C ASP A 95 -20.79 9.67 8.27
N THR A 96 -21.45 9.82 7.12
CA THR A 96 -22.45 8.89 6.60
C THR A 96 -21.80 7.71 5.87
N SER A 97 -20.69 7.19 6.40
CA SER A 97 -20.00 5.99 5.86
C SER A 97 -19.70 4.93 6.91
N ALA A 98 -20.56 4.84 7.93
CA ALA A 98 -20.74 3.58 8.63
C ALA A 98 -21.23 2.51 7.64
N HIS A 99 -20.30 1.68 7.20
CA HIS A 99 -20.43 0.28 6.76
C HIS A 99 -19.02 -0.33 6.88
N ALA A 100 -18.97 -1.60 7.30
CA ALA A 100 -17.76 -2.36 7.59
C ALA A 100 -16.47 -1.86 6.91
N THR A 101 -15.62 -1.19 7.69
CA THR A 101 -14.21 -1.56 7.57
C THR A 101 -14.17 -3.07 7.85
N GLN A 102 -13.66 -3.85 6.91
CA GLN A 102 -12.89 -5.03 7.23
C GLN A 102 -11.49 -4.55 7.66
N PRO A 103 -10.63 -5.41 8.24
CA PRO A 103 -9.20 -5.13 8.24
C PRO A 103 -8.74 -4.79 6.81
N ALA A 104 -7.75 -3.91 6.70
CA ALA A 104 -6.91 -3.72 5.53
C ALA A 104 -6.02 -4.95 5.28
N THR A 105 -6.67 -6.12 5.17
CA THR A 105 -6.28 -7.12 4.17
C THR A 105 -5.91 -6.37 2.91
N ALA A 106 -4.71 -6.62 2.39
CA ALA A 106 -4.09 -5.83 1.34
C ALA A 106 -4.80 -6.04 -0.01
N GLN A 107 -6.04 -5.58 -0.14
CA GLN A 107 -6.85 -5.61 -1.35
C GLN A 107 -6.50 -4.46 -2.29
N SER A 108 -5.21 -4.30 -2.56
CA SER A 108 -4.79 -4.04 -3.92
C SER A 108 -5.17 -5.28 -4.75
N GLY A 109 -6.30 -5.20 -5.47
CA GLY A 109 -6.79 -6.28 -6.36
C GLY A 109 -5.81 -6.66 -7.48
N GLN A 110 -4.70 -5.93 -7.60
CA GLN A 110 -3.43 -6.48 -8.01
C GLN A 110 -2.34 -6.03 -7.03
N GLY A 111 -1.83 -6.96 -6.22
CA GLY A 111 -0.60 -6.72 -5.46
C GLY A 111 0.60 -6.51 -6.39
N SER A 112 1.74 -6.13 -5.83
CA SER A 112 3.03 -6.13 -6.56
C SER A 112 3.29 -7.49 -7.23
N ALA A 113 2.81 -8.56 -6.60
CA ALA A 113 2.66 -9.91 -7.13
C ALA A 113 2.05 -9.94 -8.54
N SER A 114 0.77 -9.56 -8.69
CA SER A 114 0.08 -9.63 -9.98
C SER A 114 0.74 -8.77 -11.04
N ARG A 115 1.15 -7.53 -10.73
CA ARG A 115 1.84 -6.67 -11.71
C ARG A 115 3.18 -7.27 -12.18
N SER A 116 3.90 -7.94 -11.27
CA SER A 116 5.11 -8.69 -11.61
C SER A 116 4.79 -9.90 -12.50
N ARG A 117 3.73 -10.68 -12.20
CA ARG A 117 3.26 -11.77 -13.07
C ARG A 117 2.91 -11.27 -14.48
N ASP A 118 2.14 -10.20 -14.58
CA ASP A 118 1.66 -9.66 -15.85
C ASP A 118 2.82 -9.15 -16.72
N ARG A 119 3.79 -8.46 -16.11
CA ARG A 119 5.03 -8.04 -16.80
C ARG A 119 5.89 -9.22 -17.24
N SER A 120 6.10 -10.21 -16.37
CA SER A 120 6.87 -11.42 -16.72
C SER A 120 6.21 -12.22 -17.83
N ARG A 121 4.88 -12.38 -17.79
CA ARG A 121 4.10 -13.02 -18.86
C ARG A 121 4.24 -12.26 -20.19
N SER A 122 4.23 -10.93 -20.17
CA SER A 122 4.46 -10.11 -21.36
C SER A 122 5.88 -10.26 -21.93
N ILE A 123 6.92 -10.28 -21.09
CA ILE A 123 8.30 -10.51 -21.50
C ILE A 123 8.45 -11.90 -22.14
N MET A 124 7.91 -12.95 -21.50
CA MET A 124 7.95 -14.31 -22.04
C MET A 124 7.19 -14.46 -23.36
N ALA A 125 6.01 -13.83 -23.49
CA ALA A 125 5.25 -13.83 -24.75
C ALA A 125 6.02 -13.18 -25.91
N ASN A 126 6.73 -12.07 -25.65
CA ASN A 126 7.56 -11.40 -26.66
C ASN A 126 8.79 -12.24 -27.05
N LEU A 127 9.42 -12.92 -26.08
CA LEU A 127 10.57 -13.81 -26.34
C LEU A 127 10.18 -15.05 -27.15
N ARG A 128 8.99 -15.62 -26.89
CA ARG A 128 8.41 -16.71 -27.71
C ARG A 128 8.17 -16.28 -29.14
N ALA A 129 7.61 -15.08 -29.36
CA ALA A 129 7.35 -14.54 -30.71
C ALA A 129 8.63 -14.28 -31.53
N ALA A 130 9.80 -14.25 -30.89
CA ALA A 130 11.10 -14.15 -31.55
C ALA A 130 11.74 -15.53 -31.89
N ASN A 131 11.04 -16.65 -31.65
CA ASN A 131 11.51 -18.02 -31.89
C ASN A 131 12.86 -18.39 -31.24
N LEU A 132 13.21 -17.76 -30.11
CA LEU A 132 14.54 -17.91 -29.50
C LEU A 132 14.77 -19.22 -28.73
N ASP A 133 13.73 -20.00 -28.42
CA ASP A 133 13.82 -21.19 -27.54
C ASP A 133 12.93 -22.39 -27.97
N GLU A 134 12.40 -22.44 -29.21
CA GLU A 134 11.57 -23.59 -29.65
C GLU A 134 12.36 -24.92 -29.58
N GLY A 135 11.90 -25.85 -28.74
CA GLY A 135 12.50 -27.18 -28.57
C GLY A 135 13.52 -27.32 -27.44
N TYR A 136 13.72 -26.32 -26.58
CA TYR A 136 14.59 -26.46 -25.40
C TYR A 136 14.04 -27.50 -24.40
N LEU A 137 14.86 -28.51 -24.08
CA LEU A 137 14.61 -29.50 -23.03
C LEU A 137 15.58 -29.25 -21.87
N PRO A 138 15.11 -28.91 -20.66
CA PRO A 138 15.99 -28.70 -19.51
C PRO A 138 16.50 -30.03 -18.95
N PRO A 139 17.68 -30.04 -18.29
CA PRO A 139 18.12 -31.18 -17.48
C PRO A 139 17.12 -31.47 -16.35
N VAL A 140 16.77 -32.74 -16.16
CA VAL A 140 15.82 -33.19 -15.12
C VAL A 140 16.37 -32.94 -13.72
N GLU A 141 17.69 -33.04 -13.59
CA GLU A 141 18.50 -32.67 -12.44
C GLU A 141 18.24 -31.21 -12.05
N ALA A 142 18.42 -30.28 -12.99
CA ALA A 142 18.28 -28.85 -12.77
C ALA A 142 16.83 -28.44 -12.39
N THR A 143 15.80 -29.05 -12.99
CA THR A 143 14.41 -28.80 -12.60
C THR A 143 14.09 -29.39 -11.22
N THR A 144 14.58 -30.61 -10.92
CA THR A 144 14.44 -31.24 -9.60
C THR A 144 15.13 -30.43 -8.50
N ALA A 145 16.34 -29.93 -8.77
CA ALA A 145 17.07 -29.02 -7.89
C ALA A 145 16.28 -27.75 -7.61
N PHE A 146 15.67 -27.15 -8.63
CA PHE A 146 14.86 -25.94 -8.46
C PHE A 146 13.58 -26.19 -7.65
N SER A 147 12.84 -27.28 -7.88
CA SER A 147 11.68 -27.62 -7.05
C SER A 147 12.05 -27.85 -5.57
N ARG A 148 13.21 -28.47 -5.29
CA ARG A 148 13.74 -28.60 -3.93
C ARG A 148 14.10 -27.25 -3.31
N PHE A 149 14.68 -26.33 -4.08
CA PHE A 149 14.92 -24.96 -3.65
C PHE A 149 13.62 -24.25 -3.23
N LEU A 150 12.54 -24.39 -4.01
CA LEU A 150 11.26 -23.77 -3.66
C LEU A 150 10.61 -24.33 -2.40
N ALA A 151 10.85 -25.61 -2.10
CA ALA A 151 10.41 -26.28 -0.88
C ALA A 151 11.32 -26.02 0.34
N SER A 152 12.29 -25.12 0.24
CA SER A 152 13.31 -24.87 1.27
C SER A 152 13.38 -23.42 1.74
N ASP A 153 14.04 -23.20 2.87
CA ASP A 153 14.29 -21.85 3.42
C ASP A 153 15.41 -21.08 2.67
N PHE A 154 16.05 -21.69 1.66
CA PHE A 154 17.04 -21.01 0.83
C PHE A 154 16.39 -19.91 -0.03
N ARG A 155 17.10 -18.79 -0.20
CA ARG A 155 16.58 -17.59 -0.89
C ARG A 155 17.36 -17.19 -2.14
N THR A 156 18.33 -17.99 -2.57
CA THR A 156 19.11 -17.77 -3.79
C THR A 156 19.38 -19.10 -4.47
N PHE A 157 19.16 -19.20 -5.78
CA PHE A 157 19.49 -20.36 -6.59
C PHE A 157 20.52 -19.93 -7.64
N VAL A 158 21.66 -20.61 -7.72
CA VAL A 158 22.77 -20.17 -8.59
C VAL A 158 22.97 -21.16 -9.73
N ILE A 159 22.74 -20.67 -10.95
CA ILE A 159 22.93 -21.40 -12.19
C ILE A 159 24.32 -21.04 -12.74
N ALA A 160 25.29 -21.91 -12.47
CA ALA A 160 26.66 -21.81 -12.98
C ALA A 160 26.89 -22.74 -14.17
N GLY A 161 27.86 -22.41 -15.02
CA GLY A 161 28.25 -23.23 -16.18
C GLY A 161 28.96 -22.41 -17.25
N SER A 162 29.50 -23.07 -18.28
CA SER A 162 30.16 -22.41 -19.42
C SER A 162 29.21 -21.53 -20.23
N ALA A 163 29.76 -20.59 -21.02
CA ALA A 163 28.95 -19.85 -22.00
C ALA A 163 28.28 -20.82 -22.98
N GLY A 164 27.03 -20.52 -23.38
CA GLY A 164 26.27 -21.34 -24.32
C GLY A 164 25.54 -22.58 -23.75
N CYS A 165 25.72 -22.95 -22.47
CA CYS A 165 25.09 -24.14 -21.88
C CYS A 165 23.58 -23.98 -21.52
N GLY A 166 22.84 -23.14 -22.24
CA GLY A 166 21.38 -23.01 -22.11
C GLY A 166 20.84 -22.40 -20.80
N LYS A 167 21.68 -21.76 -19.96
CA LYS A 167 21.24 -21.19 -18.65
C LYS A 167 20.05 -20.23 -18.75
N THR A 168 20.05 -19.38 -19.77
CA THR A 168 18.96 -18.43 -20.04
C THR A 168 17.67 -19.17 -20.40
N SER A 169 17.75 -20.18 -21.27
CA SER A 169 16.64 -21.06 -21.63
C SER A 169 16.13 -21.86 -20.42
N LEU A 170 17.01 -22.25 -19.48
CA LEU A 170 16.62 -22.84 -18.20
C LEU A 170 15.85 -21.87 -17.31
N VAL A 171 16.35 -20.64 -17.09
CA VAL A 171 15.63 -19.61 -16.33
C VAL A 171 14.25 -19.32 -16.94
N ARG A 172 14.20 -19.20 -18.28
CA ARG A 172 12.95 -19.01 -19.04
C ARG A 172 11.99 -20.18 -18.86
N TYR A 173 12.46 -21.41 -19.02
CA TYR A 173 11.67 -22.63 -18.82
C TYR A 173 11.07 -22.66 -17.41
N LEU A 174 11.89 -22.46 -16.38
CA LEU A 174 11.43 -22.45 -14.99
C LEU A 174 10.39 -21.35 -14.74
N ALA A 175 10.57 -20.16 -15.33
CA ALA A 175 9.62 -19.04 -15.24
C ALA A 175 8.29 -19.28 -15.99
N GLU A 176 8.25 -20.20 -16.95
CA GLU A 176 7.03 -20.58 -17.67
C GLU A 176 6.30 -21.77 -17.02
N THR A 177 7.04 -22.72 -16.45
CA THR A 177 6.47 -23.96 -15.89
C THR A 177 6.10 -23.84 -14.42
N GLU A 178 6.81 -23.04 -13.63
CA GLU A 178 6.54 -22.88 -12.20
C GLU A 178 5.47 -21.82 -11.96
N GLN A 179 4.22 -22.27 -11.76
CA GLN A 179 3.09 -21.38 -11.46
C GLN A 179 2.90 -21.09 -9.96
N GLY A 180 3.61 -21.79 -9.07
CA GLY A 180 3.57 -21.56 -7.62
C GLY A 180 4.35 -20.33 -7.15
N ALA A 181 4.89 -19.52 -8.06
CA ALA A 181 5.71 -18.36 -7.75
C ALA A 181 5.51 -17.17 -8.71
N VAL A 182 5.72 -15.97 -8.20
CA VAL A 182 5.74 -14.72 -8.98
C VAL A 182 7.15 -14.47 -9.48
N TRP A 183 7.37 -14.61 -10.79
CA TRP A 183 8.67 -14.30 -11.38
C TRP A 183 8.84 -12.81 -11.67
N GLN A 184 10.09 -12.34 -11.57
CA GLN A 184 10.59 -11.09 -12.15
C GLN A 184 11.85 -11.40 -12.97
N LEU A 185 11.88 -11.01 -14.24
CA LEU A 185 12.98 -11.30 -15.16
C LEU A 185 13.81 -10.03 -15.38
N GLN A 186 15.01 -9.99 -14.82
CA GLN A 186 15.90 -8.82 -14.87
C GLN A 186 17.22 -9.17 -15.57
N ALA A 187 17.67 -8.27 -16.44
CA ALA A 187 19.01 -8.32 -17.03
C ALA A 187 19.98 -7.50 -16.15
N ALA A 188 21.17 -8.05 -15.90
CA ALA A 188 22.26 -7.42 -15.17
C ALA A 188 23.23 -6.64 -16.10
N ASP A 189 22.90 -6.52 -17.39
CA ASP A 189 23.71 -5.82 -18.38
C ASP A 189 23.62 -4.30 -18.19
N GLY A 190 24.73 -3.68 -17.80
CA GLY A 190 24.89 -2.25 -17.73
C GLY A 190 26.36 -1.85 -17.85
N GLU A 191 26.71 -1.13 -18.91
CA GLU A 191 28.07 -0.56 -19.10
C GLU A 191 28.40 0.56 -18.10
N ASN A 192 27.45 0.94 -17.23
CA ASN A 192 27.61 1.88 -16.12
C ASN A 192 27.20 1.23 -14.80
N ASN A 193 28.04 1.38 -13.76
CA ASN A 193 27.84 0.81 -12.40
C ASN A 193 26.69 1.45 -11.58
N ASP A 194 25.78 2.21 -12.21
CA ASP A 194 24.63 2.89 -11.56
C ASP A 194 23.39 1.99 -11.37
N PHE A 195 23.54 0.67 -11.53
CA PHE A 195 22.46 -0.30 -11.29
C PHE A 195 22.18 -0.42 -9.78
N ASP A 196 20.94 -0.15 -9.35
CA ASP A 196 20.41 -0.49 -8.02
C ASP A 196 19.29 -1.53 -8.13
N LEU A 197 19.57 -2.73 -7.66
CA LEU A 197 18.68 -3.88 -7.65
C LEU A 197 17.40 -3.65 -6.82
N ALA A 198 17.47 -2.93 -5.70
CA ALA A 198 16.28 -2.70 -4.88
C ALA A 198 15.28 -1.78 -5.63
N THR A 199 15.80 -0.71 -6.25
CA THR A 199 15.03 0.11 -7.20
C THR A 199 14.52 -0.73 -8.38
N ALA A 200 15.32 -1.64 -8.94
CA ALA A 200 14.91 -2.46 -10.08
C ALA A 200 13.74 -3.40 -9.74
N ILE A 201 13.80 -4.10 -8.60
CA ILE A 201 12.71 -4.98 -8.11
C ILE A 201 11.42 -4.20 -7.88
N LEU A 202 11.50 -3.02 -7.24
CA LEU A 202 10.35 -2.16 -7.00
C LEU A 202 9.75 -1.65 -8.32
N ARG A 203 10.58 -1.12 -9.22
CA ARG A 203 10.13 -0.69 -10.56
C ARG A 203 9.54 -1.85 -11.37
N TYR A 204 10.01 -3.08 -11.19
CA TYR A 204 9.46 -4.25 -11.85
C TYR A 204 8.01 -4.52 -11.43
N GLY A 205 7.72 -4.47 -10.13
CA GLY A 205 6.36 -4.55 -9.56
C GLY A 205 5.53 -3.26 -9.71
N SER A 206 6.04 -2.25 -10.42
CA SER A 206 5.48 -0.89 -10.50
C SER A 206 5.19 -0.28 -9.12
N ALA A 207 6.12 -0.46 -8.20
CA ALA A 207 6.16 0.21 -6.91
C ALA A 207 7.14 1.40 -6.97
N ASP A 208 6.76 2.49 -6.30
CA ASP A 208 7.61 3.66 -6.08
C ASP A 208 8.82 3.26 -5.20
N PRO A 209 10.08 3.45 -5.64
CA PRO A 209 11.24 3.18 -4.80
C PRO A 209 11.30 4.02 -3.52
N GLY A 210 10.67 5.21 -3.52
CA GLY A 210 10.76 6.16 -2.42
C GLY A 210 12.19 6.71 -2.21
N PRO A 211 12.47 7.34 -1.05
CA PRO A 211 13.77 7.93 -0.76
C PRO A 211 14.87 6.90 -0.45
N ASP A 212 14.50 5.73 0.08
CA ASP A 212 15.37 4.57 0.28
C ASP A 212 14.70 3.31 -0.29
N PRO A 213 15.21 2.76 -1.41
CA PRO A 213 14.62 1.58 -2.05
C PRO A 213 14.66 0.30 -1.20
N LEU A 214 15.62 0.15 -0.28
CA LEU A 214 15.71 -1.04 0.58
C LEU A 214 14.61 -1.04 1.64
N LEU A 215 14.36 0.09 2.30
CA LEU A 215 13.24 0.25 3.24
C LEU A 215 11.88 0.11 2.54
N THR A 216 11.75 0.58 1.30
CA THR A 216 10.51 0.41 0.54
C THR A 216 10.30 -1.04 0.08
N LEU A 217 11.37 -1.75 -0.28
CA LEU A 217 11.31 -3.16 -0.62
C LEU A 217 10.94 -4.04 0.58
N GLU A 218 11.50 -3.77 1.76
CA GLU A 218 11.11 -4.42 3.02
C GLU A 218 9.62 -4.31 3.29
N ARG A 219 9.07 -3.08 3.30
CA ARG A 219 7.62 -2.85 3.55
C ARG A 219 6.73 -3.58 2.55
N LEU A 220 7.12 -3.59 1.27
CA LEU A 220 6.37 -4.28 0.22
C LEU A 220 6.44 -5.80 0.35
N VAL A 221 7.60 -6.33 0.74
CA VAL A 221 7.82 -7.79 0.82
C VAL A 221 7.15 -8.41 2.05
N THR A 222 7.01 -7.65 3.14
CA THR A 222 6.28 -8.10 4.34
C THR A 222 4.80 -8.42 4.06
N SER A 223 4.19 -7.84 3.01
CA SER A 223 2.81 -8.15 2.60
C SER A 223 2.67 -9.31 1.59
N LEU A 224 3.76 -10.00 1.24
CA LEU A 224 3.71 -11.08 0.23
C LEU A 224 3.30 -12.41 0.85
N THR A 225 2.23 -12.99 0.32
CA THR A 225 1.67 -14.30 0.72
C THR A 225 2.23 -15.48 -0.08
N GLU A 226 3.03 -15.22 -1.11
CA GLU A 226 3.55 -16.23 -2.05
C GLU A 226 5.01 -15.92 -2.44
N PRO A 227 5.80 -16.91 -2.91
CA PRO A 227 7.18 -16.69 -3.31
C PRO A 227 7.31 -15.76 -4.53
N HIS A 228 8.08 -14.70 -4.38
CA HIS A 228 8.57 -13.83 -5.46
C HIS A 228 10.01 -14.20 -5.83
N ILE A 229 10.25 -14.47 -7.11
CA ILE A 229 11.54 -14.93 -7.64
C ILE A 229 12.12 -13.86 -8.57
N VAL A 230 13.16 -13.18 -8.12
CA VAL A 230 13.93 -12.21 -8.90
C VAL A 230 15.04 -12.95 -9.64
N ALA A 231 14.82 -13.24 -10.92
CA ALA A 231 15.80 -13.86 -11.79
C ALA A 231 16.71 -12.79 -12.42
N LEU A 232 18.00 -12.89 -12.16
CA LEU A 232 19.07 -12.02 -12.66
C LEU A 232 19.93 -12.82 -13.63
N ASP A 233 19.87 -12.45 -14.91
CA ASP A 233 20.66 -13.04 -16.00
C ASP A 233 21.51 -11.95 -16.69
N GLY A 234 22.50 -12.34 -17.48
CA GLY A 234 23.44 -11.40 -18.15
C GLY A 234 24.73 -11.13 -17.37
N ILE A 235 24.96 -11.77 -16.22
CA ILE A 235 26.18 -11.55 -15.42
C ILE A 235 27.40 -12.10 -16.17
N THR A 236 28.14 -11.21 -16.86
CA THR A 236 29.21 -11.54 -17.82
C THR A 236 30.62 -11.11 -17.38
N ALA A 237 30.75 -10.33 -16.30
CA ALA A 237 32.03 -9.88 -15.75
C ALA A 237 32.10 -10.04 -14.22
N GLU A 238 33.32 -10.21 -13.69
CA GLU A 238 33.57 -10.36 -12.24
C GLU A 238 33.12 -9.12 -11.45
N GLN A 239 33.28 -7.93 -12.02
CA GLN A 239 32.83 -6.67 -11.42
C GLN A 239 31.30 -6.62 -11.31
N THR A 240 30.57 -6.99 -12.37
CA THR A 240 29.11 -7.10 -12.37
C THR A 240 28.63 -8.14 -11.36
N LEU A 241 29.30 -9.29 -11.28
CA LEU A 241 29.01 -10.34 -10.29
C LEU A 241 29.19 -9.81 -8.86
N ALA A 242 30.30 -9.13 -8.58
CA ALA A 242 30.56 -8.57 -7.25
C ALA A 242 29.52 -7.52 -6.85
N HIS A 243 29.15 -6.61 -7.76
CA HIS A 243 28.15 -5.57 -7.53
C HIS A 243 26.75 -6.15 -7.27
N VAL A 244 26.30 -7.07 -8.13
CA VAL A 244 25.01 -7.78 -7.94
C VAL A 244 25.01 -8.57 -6.63
N CYS A 245 26.10 -9.27 -6.31
CA CYS A 245 26.19 -10.03 -5.07
C CYS A 245 26.13 -9.15 -3.82
N GLN A 246 26.78 -7.97 -3.82
CA GLN A 246 26.71 -7.02 -2.70
C GLN A 246 25.28 -6.49 -2.48
N GLN A 247 24.55 -6.20 -3.56
CA GLN A 247 23.18 -5.69 -3.46
C GLN A 247 22.19 -6.78 -3.03
N VAL A 248 22.32 -8.00 -3.55
CA VAL A 248 21.52 -9.14 -3.10
C VAL A 248 21.81 -9.44 -1.62
N ASP A 249 23.06 -9.44 -1.17
CA ASP A 249 23.44 -9.62 0.24
C ASP A 249 22.79 -8.55 1.14
N SER A 250 22.84 -7.28 0.72
CA SER A 250 22.18 -6.15 1.40
C SER A 250 20.66 -6.30 1.48
N ILE A 251 20.00 -6.73 0.40
CA ILE A 251 18.56 -7.01 0.38
C ILE A 251 18.22 -8.19 1.28
N LEU A 252 18.98 -9.29 1.22
CA LEU A 252 18.79 -10.48 2.05
C LEU A 252 18.93 -10.17 3.55
N ARG A 253 19.73 -9.16 3.92
CA ARG A 253 19.84 -8.64 5.29
C ARG A 253 18.62 -7.80 5.69
N GLN A 254 18.23 -6.82 4.86
CA GLN A 254 17.12 -5.90 5.18
C GLN A 254 15.76 -6.61 5.16
N VAL A 255 15.57 -7.51 4.20
CA VAL A 255 14.31 -8.18 3.90
C VAL A 255 14.39 -9.60 4.40
N ARG A 256 13.70 -9.91 5.51
CA ARG A 256 13.77 -11.22 6.19
C ARG A 256 12.78 -12.26 5.67
N SER A 257 11.83 -11.88 4.81
CA SER A 257 10.82 -12.81 4.29
C SER A 257 11.45 -13.90 3.43
N VAL A 258 10.99 -15.14 3.61
CA VAL A 258 11.29 -16.29 2.73
C VAL A 258 10.58 -16.17 1.38
N ASN A 259 9.54 -15.32 1.30
CA ASN A 259 8.80 -15.05 0.08
C ASN A 259 9.52 -14.08 -0.88
N LEU A 260 10.73 -13.61 -0.57
CA LEU A 260 11.62 -13.00 -1.57
C LEU A 260 12.82 -13.93 -1.83
N ARG A 261 12.94 -14.37 -3.08
CA ARG A 261 13.95 -15.31 -3.56
C ARG A 261 14.63 -14.76 -4.81
N PHE A 262 15.85 -15.23 -5.07
CA PHE A 262 16.69 -14.82 -6.19
C PHE A 262 17.13 -16.02 -7.03
N VAL A 263 17.24 -15.85 -8.35
CA VAL A 263 17.90 -16.81 -9.26
C VAL A 263 19.03 -16.08 -9.98
N LEU A 264 20.26 -16.55 -9.87
CA LEU A 264 21.44 -15.90 -10.47
C LEU A 264 22.00 -16.78 -11.60
N ALA A 265 21.95 -16.30 -12.85
CA ALA A 265 22.54 -16.98 -14.00
C ALA A 265 23.91 -16.37 -14.35
N ILE A 266 24.99 -17.05 -13.93
CA ILE A 266 26.37 -16.55 -14.04
C ILE A 266 27.00 -17.06 -15.33
N ARG A 267 27.49 -16.16 -16.19
CA ARG A 267 27.97 -16.49 -17.55
C ARG A 267 29.49 -16.64 -17.67
N THR A 268 30.28 -16.20 -16.67
CA THR A 268 31.76 -16.19 -16.68
C THR A 268 32.34 -15.93 -15.28
N PRO A 269 33.55 -16.44 -14.91
CA PRO A 269 34.13 -17.76 -15.22
C PRO A 269 33.51 -18.88 -14.33
N PRO A 270 33.84 -20.17 -14.52
CA PRO A 270 33.18 -21.28 -13.80
C PRO A 270 33.49 -21.36 -12.29
N THR A 271 34.48 -20.62 -11.79
CA THR A 271 34.85 -20.57 -10.37
C THR A 271 34.74 -19.14 -9.85
N PHE A 272 33.87 -18.92 -8.87
CA PHE A 272 33.61 -17.60 -8.27
C PHE A 272 33.51 -17.71 -6.75
N ASP A 273 34.16 -16.77 -6.04
CA ASP A 273 34.25 -16.76 -4.58
C ASP A 273 33.09 -15.95 -3.95
N LEU A 274 32.05 -16.65 -3.52
CA LEU A 274 30.96 -16.04 -2.76
C LEU A 274 31.31 -15.75 -1.29
N SER A 275 32.46 -16.18 -0.77
CA SER A 275 32.81 -15.99 0.66
C SER A 275 32.94 -14.51 1.05
N ARG A 276 33.05 -13.61 0.08
CA ARG A 276 33.01 -12.14 0.24
C ARG A 276 31.60 -11.60 0.55
N PHE A 277 30.56 -12.35 0.20
CA PHE A 277 29.15 -11.98 0.39
C PHE A 277 28.51 -13.01 1.32
N PRO A 278 28.81 -12.95 2.63
CA PRO A 278 28.52 -14.05 3.54
C PRO A 278 27.01 -14.32 3.69
N ILE A 279 26.10 -13.36 3.47
CA ILE A 279 24.64 -13.55 3.58
C ILE A 279 24.05 -14.04 2.24
N LEU A 280 24.60 -13.64 1.10
CA LEU A 280 24.26 -14.24 -0.19
C LEU A 280 24.79 -15.66 -0.27
N ALA A 281 26.07 -15.87 0.09
CA ALA A 281 26.61 -17.21 0.28
C ALA A 281 25.68 -18.01 1.20
N ALA A 282 25.13 -17.38 2.24
CA ALA A 282 24.04 -17.83 3.11
C ALA A 282 22.63 -17.83 2.50
N SER A 283 22.46 -17.99 1.21
CA SER A 283 21.15 -18.24 0.64
C SER A 283 21.19 -19.17 -0.56
N VAL A 284 22.38 -19.66 -0.94
CA VAL A 284 22.65 -20.34 -2.20
C VAL A 284 22.36 -21.84 -2.13
N PHE A 285 21.40 -22.26 -2.94
CA PHE A 285 21.13 -23.67 -3.24
C PHE A 285 22.00 -24.15 -4.42
N ARG A 286 22.60 -25.34 -4.28
CA ARG A 286 23.40 -26.06 -5.30
C ARG A 286 23.12 -27.56 -5.22
N GLU A 287 23.27 -28.27 -6.32
CA GLU A 287 22.80 -29.67 -6.43
C GLU A 287 23.80 -30.75 -5.95
N ASN A 288 25.11 -30.53 -6.09
CA ASN A 288 26.14 -31.54 -5.81
C ASN A 288 27.40 -30.93 -5.16
N ASP A 289 27.96 -31.61 -4.15
CA ASP A 289 29.20 -31.25 -3.43
C ASP A 289 29.90 -32.58 -3.02
N VAL A 290 31.20 -32.83 -3.18
CA VAL A 290 32.33 -32.06 -3.75
C VAL A 290 33.32 -33.05 -4.42
N PRO A 291 34.22 -32.66 -5.35
CA PRO A 291 35.49 -32.03 -4.94
C PRO A 291 36.00 -30.90 -5.87
N GLY A 292 36.18 -29.70 -5.31
CA GLY A 292 36.65 -28.51 -6.04
C GLY A 292 36.52 -27.20 -5.26
N SER A 293 36.90 -27.20 -3.98
CA SER A 293 36.72 -26.09 -2.99
C SER A 293 35.28 -25.60 -2.83
N SER A 294 34.55 -26.29 -1.98
CA SER A 294 33.22 -25.90 -1.51
C SER A 294 33.28 -24.78 -0.46
N VAL A 295 32.42 -23.79 -0.65
CA VAL A 295 31.72 -23.12 0.45
C VAL A 295 30.24 -23.17 0.04
N VAL A 296 29.39 -23.67 0.95
CA VAL A 296 27.91 -23.68 0.86
C VAL A 296 27.39 -22.21 0.88
N LEU A 297 26.19 -21.80 1.31
CA LEU A 297 25.65 -21.79 2.67
C LEU A 297 24.14 -21.39 2.57
N GLY A 298 23.44 -21.42 3.70
CA GLY A 298 22.13 -20.78 3.90
C GLY A 298 22.25 -19.84 5.11
N THR A 299 21.19 -19.13 5.51
CA THR A 299 20.93 -19.04 6.95
C THR A 299 20.74 -20.48 7.35
N TRP A 300 21.82 -21.05 7.85
CA TRP A 300 21.95 -22.48 7.93
C TRP A 300 20.84 -23.01 8.82
N PRO A 301 20.14 -24.09 8.41
CA PRO A 301 19.45 -24.92 9.36
C PRO A 301 20.39 -25.20 10.55
N LEU A 302 19.86 -25.24 11.78
CA LEU A 302 20.69 -25.47 12.98
C LEU A 302 21.58 -26.72 12.85
N SER A 303 21.16 -27.72 12.06
CA SER A 303 21.94 -28.90 11.67
C SER A 303 23.16 -28.58 10.79
N THR A 304 23.04 -27.68 9.82
CA THR A 304 24.17 -27.22 8.96
C THR A 304 25.10 -26.26 9.71
N ALA A 305 24.56 -25.41 10.59
CA ALA A 305 25.35 -24.55 11.48
C ALA A 305 26.20 -25.39 12.45
N ARG A 306 25.56 -26.39 13.09
CA ARG A 306 26.19 -27.45 13.87
C ARG A 306 27.27 -28.18 13.09
N ALA A 307 26.94 -28.73 11.93
CA ALA A 307 27.89 -29.50 11.12
C ALA A 307 29.12 -28.67 10.74
N THR A 308 28.93 -27.38 10.37
CA THR A 308 30.03 -26.50 10.00
C THR A 308 30.88 -26.06 11.21
N TRP A 309 30.25 -25.87 12.38
CA TRP A 309 30.97 -25.64 13.64
C TRP A 309 31.82 -26.85 14.02
N GLU A 310 31.21 -28.04 14.11
CA GLU A 310 31.91 -29.27 14.50
C GLU A 310 33.03 -29.64 13.53
N ALA A 311 32.81 -29.50 12.22
CA ALA A 311 33.82 -29.77 11.18
C ALA A 311 35.01 -28.79 11.21
N SER A 312 34.89 -27.67 11.92
CA SER A 312 35.96 -26.67 12.06
C SER A 312 36.39 -26.41 13.49
N ARG A 313 35.98 -27.27 14.43
CA ARG A 313 36.26 -27.17 15.86
C ARG A 313 37.74 -27.46 16.13
N VAL A 314 38.45 -26.52 16.76
CA VAL A 314 39.87 -26.67 17.12
C VAL A 314 40.04 -26.74 18.63
N GLY A 315 40.91 -27.64 19.11
CA GLY A 315 41.30 -27.74 20.52
C GLY A 315 40.13 -28.02 21.47
N SER A 316 40.09 -27.29 22.60
CA SER A 316 39.10 -27.42 23.67
C SER A 316 37.81 -26.62 23.44
N SER A 317 37.48 -26.27 22.20
CA SER A 317 36.27 -25.49 21.88
C SER A 317 34.99 -26.28 22.21
N PRO A 318 33.92 -25.62 22.73
CA PRO A 318 32.65 -26.29 23.08
C PRO A 318 31.95 -26.87 21.84
N ARG A 319 31.07 -27.86 22.04
CA ARG A 319 30.21 -28.38 20.95
C ARG A 319 29.17 -27.34 20.58
N PHE A 320 28.54 -27.48 19.42
CA PHE A 320 27.48 -26.57 18.99
C PHE A 320 26.25 -26.61 19.92
N ASP A 321 25.96 -27.76 20.54
CA ASP A 321 24.88 -27.89 21.53
C ASP A 321 25.17 -27.15 22.84
N ASP A 322 26.44 -27.02 23.21
CA ASP A 322 26.87 -26.40 24.48
C ASP A 322 26.85 -24.85 24.41
N LEU A 323 26.43 -24.30 23.28
CA LEU A 323 26.35 -22.86 23.01
C LEU A 323 24.99 -22.31 23.48
N PRO A 324 24.91 -21.03 23.90
CA PRO A 324 23.62 -20.41 24.20
C PRO A 324 22.72 -20.37 22.97
N ALA A 325 21.41 -20.55 23.16
CA ALA A 325 20.44 -20.62 22.07
C ALA A 325 20.47 -19.37 21.17
N SER A 326 20.60 -18.17 21.75
CA SER A 326 20.77 -16.91 20.99
C SER A 326 21.99 -16.93 20.07
N VAL A 327 23.12 -17.46 20.55
CA VAL A 327 24.34 -17.60 19.76
C VAL A 327 24.24 -18.74 18.74
N GLN A 328 23.52 -19.84 19.02
CA GLN A 328 23.21 -20.87 18.03
C GLN A 328 22.38 -20.28 16.87
N GLN A 329 21.38 -19.46 17.18
CA GLN A 329 20.53 -18.80 16.19
C GLN A 329 21.31 -17.76 15.38
N LEU A 330 22.12 -16.90 16.01
CA LEU A 330 23.00 -15.98 15.28
C LEU A 330 24.01 -16.74 14.41
N ALA A 331 24.57 -17.85 14.89
CA ALA A 331 25.49 -18.69 14.13
C ALA A 331 24.85 -19.42 12.92
N THR A 332 23.51 -19.36 12.74
CA THR A 332 22.89 -19.73 11.46
C THR A 332 23.28 -18.76 10.35
N VAL A 333 23.54 -17.49 10.66
CA VAL A 333 24.06 -16.50 9.72
C VAL A 333 25.58 -16.70 9.58
N PRO A 334 26.09 -17.02 8.39
CA PRO A 334 27.51 -17.26 8.17
C PRO A 334 28.45 -16.09 8.41
N LEU A 335 27.98 -14.84 8.35
CA LEU A 335 28.77 -13.70 8.81
C LEU A 335 29.14 -13.90 10.29
N TYR A 336 28.15 -14.21 11.13
CA TYR A 336 28.33 -14.45 12.55
C TYR A 336 29.06 -15.78 12.82
N MET A 337 28.84 -16.84 12.04
CA MET A 337 29.70 -18.03 12.16
C MET A 337 31.16 -17.73 11.77
N ARG A 338 31.40 -16.96 10.71
CA ARG A 338 32.77 -16.61 10.30
C ARG A 338 33.47 -15.82 11.41
N LEU A 339 32.80 -14.82 11.98
CA LEU A 339 33.26 -14.09 13.15
C LEU A 339 33.57 -15.02 14.34
N LEU A 340 32.65 -15.94 14.68
CA LEU A 340 32.81 -16.94 15.75
C LEU A 340 33.95 -17.94 15.53
N ARG A 341 34.19 -18.33 14.27
CA ARG A 341 35.29 -19.24 13.91
C ARG A 341 36.64 -18.55 13.91
N THR A 342 36.68 -17.26 13.52
CA THR A 342 37.92 -16.47 13.52
C THR A 342 38.26 -15.92 14.91
N SER A 343 37.28 -15.72 15.80
CA SER A 343 37.52 -15.29 17.18
C SER A 343 38.12 -16.38 18.07
N GLY A 344 37.67 -17.63 17.94
CA GLY A 344 38.22 -18.79 18.67
C GLY A 344 38.05 -18.76 20.20
N ALA A 345 37.32 -17.78 20.74
CA ALA A 345 37.18 -17.53 22.17
C ALA A 345 35.99 -18.29 22.81
N PRO A 346 36.02 -18.56 24.13
CA PRO A 346 34.84 -19.00 24.87
C PRO A 346 33.77 -17.90 24.83
N ARG A 347 32.55 -18.29 24.46
CA ARG A 347 31.50 -17.36 24.02
C ARG A 347 30.75 -16.69 25.18
N PRO A 348 30.03 -15.57 24.94
CA PRO A 348 29.16 -14.96 25.95
C PRO A 348 28.08 -15.94 26.42
N ALA A 349 27.60 -15.80 27.67
CA ALA A 349 26.56 -16.67 28.22
C ALA A 349 25.19 -16.48 27.56
N GLU A 350 24.89 -15.26 27.11
CA GLU A 350 23.81 -14.89 26.20
C GLU A 350 24.31 -13.68 25.39
N ALA A 351 23.98 -13.59 24.09
CA ALA A 351 24.37 -12.44 23.27
C ALA A 351 23.31 -12.06 22.23
N ASN A 352 22.97 -10.77 22.17
CA ASN A 352 22.34 -10.16 21.00
C ASN A 352 23.36 -9.98 19.86
N GLU A 353 22.92 -9.47 18.70
CA GLU A 353 23.78 -9.25 17.53
C GLU A 353 25.01 -8.38 17.86
N PHE A 354 24.80 -7.25 18.54
CA PHE A 354 25.88 -6.33 18.91
C PHE A 354 26.91 -6.97 19.85
N GLN A 355 26.45 -7.64 20.90
CA GLN A 355 27.31 -8.32 21.89
C GLN A 355 28.13 -9.44 21.26
N LEU A 356 27.55 -10.16 20.29
CA LEU A 356 28.27 -11.18 19.53
C LEU A 356 29.36 -10.55 18.64
N ILE A 357 29.04 -9.44 17.96
CA ILE A 357 29.99 -8.71 17.13
C ILE A 357 31.12 -8.11 17.99
N ASP A 358 30.82 -7.41 19.09
CA ASP A 358 31.81 -6.81 20.01
C ASP A 358 32.76 -7.87 20.58
N HIS A 359 32.22 -8.98 21.09
CA HIS A 359 33.02 -10.10 21.57
C HIS A 359 33.92 -10.71 20.47
N CYS A 360 33.38 -10.92 19.26
CA CYS A 360 34.18 -11.47 18.17
C CYS A 360 35.24 -10.47 17.68
N VAL A 361 34.90 -9.19 17.58
CA VAL A 361 35.82 -8.10 17.23
C VAL A 361 36.97 -8.04 18.23
N ASP A 362 36.68 -8.05 19.53
CA ASP A 362 37.71 -8.01 20.58
C ASP A 362 38.65 -9.20 20.52
N ALA A 363 38.10 -10.41 20.38
CA ALA A 363 38.90 -11.62 20.24
C ALA A 363 39.74 -11.62 18.94
N ILE A 364 39.19 -11.20 17.80
CA ILE A 364 39.91 -11.11 16.52
C ILE A 364 41.05 -10.08 16.61
N LEU A 365 40.79 -8.90 17.18
CA LEU A 365 41.80 -7.86 17.37
C LEU A 365 42.90 -8.31 18.35
N THR A 366 42.53 -9.00 19.43
CA THR A 366 43.47 -9.58 20.41
C THR A 366 44.35 -10.66 19.76
N ASN A 367 43.75 -11.58 18.99
CA ASN A 367 44.47 -12.63 18.26
C ASN A 367 45.42 -12.06 17.19
N ALA A 368 45.07 -10.91 16.61
CA ALA A 368 45.91 -10.14 15.69
C ALA A 368 46.99 -9.28 16.40
N GLY A 369 47.12 -9.38 17.74
CA GLY A 369 48.15 -8.70 18.52
C GLY A 369 47.86 -7.23 18.86
N HIS A 370 46.64 -6.75 18.64
CA HIS A 370 46.24 -5.37 18.90
C HIS A 370 45.53 -5.24 20.26
N GLN A 371 45.63 -4.05 20.88
CA GLN A 371 44.79 -3.71 22.03
C GLN A 371 43.38 -3.35 21.54
N PRO A 372 42.31 -4.09 21.93
CA PRO A 372 40.99 -3.93 21.32
C PRO A 372 40.42 -2.52 21.42
N GLU A 373 40.43 -1.89 22.60
CA GLU A 373 39.89 -0.53 22.79
C GLU A 373 40.56 0.53 21.87
N VAL A 374 41.88 0.46 21.71
CA VAL A 374 42.63 1.39 20.84
C VAL A 374 42.31 1.14 19.37
N ALA A 375 42.18 -0.13 18.96
CA ALA A 375 41.84 -0.50 17.60
C ALA A 375 40.36 -0.19 17.27
N LYS A 376 39.41 -0.50 18.16
CA LYS A 376 37.98 -0.15 18.07
C LYS A 376 37.81 1.36 17.92
N SER A 377 38.50 2.19 18.72
CA SER A 377 38.44 3.66 18.59
C SER A 377 38.96 4.18 17.23
N ARG A 378 39.99 3.55 16.65
CA ARG A 378 40.51 3.90 15.32
C ARG A 378 39.53 3.51 14.20
N LEU A 379 38.99 2.30 14.24
CA LEU A 379 38.02 1.79 13.28
C LEU A 379 36.69 2.55 13.34
N ALA A 380 36.23 2.92 14.54
CA ALA A 380 35.05 3.77 14.76
C ALA A 380 35.20 5.16 14.10
N LYS A 381 36.36 5.81 14.29
CA LYS A 381 36.68 7.10 13.62
C LYS A 381 36.76 6.96 12.10
N PHE A 382 37.27 5.84 11.59
CA PHE A 382 37.29 5.56 10.15
C PHE A 382 35.87 5.37 9.58
N ALA A 383 35.02 4.58 10.24
CA ALA A 383 33.61 4.39 9.86
C ALA A 383 32.83 5.72 9.84
N HIS A 384 33.04 6.58 10.84
CA HIS A 384 32.42 7.89 10.91
C HIS A 384 32.90 8.84 9.79
N ALA A 385 34.19 8.85 9.47
CA ALA A 385 34.72 9.62 8.35
C ALA A 385 34.18 9.14 6.99
N GLN A 386 34.00 7.82 6.82
CA GLN A 386 33.40 7.24 5.63
C GLN A 386 31.92 7.60 5.50
N SER A 387 31.14 7.60 6.59
CA SER A 387 29.72 7.98 6.55
C SER A 387 29.51 9.45 6.17
N GLN A 388 30.42 10.34 6.56
CA GLN A 388 30.43 11.74 6.10
C GLN A 388 30.90 11.93 4.64
N SER A 389 31.24 10.84 3.93
CA SER A 389 31.66 10.90 2.53
C SER A 389 30.60 10.56 1.49
N ALA A 390 29.64 9.71 1.84
CA ALA A 390 28.56 9.29 0.96
C ALA A 390 27.58 10.43 0.58
N SER A 391 27.57 11.55 1.29
CA SER A 391 26.68 12.70 1.05
C SER A 391 27.16 13.70 -0.01
N SER A 392 28.29 13.43 -0.70
CA SER A 392 28.86 14.31 -1.74
C SER A 392 29.35 13.51 -2.94
N ARG A 393 29.15 14.04 -4.16
CA ARG A 393 29.47 13.39 -5.46
C ARG A 393 30.86 12.70 -5.51
N PRO A 394 30.99 11.59 -6.27
CA PRO A 394 32.21 10.78 -6.31
C PRO A 394 33.29 11.39 -7.23
N SER A 395 34.07 12.33 -6.71
CA SER A 395 35.35 12.74 -7.32
C SER A 395 36.28 13.33 -6.26
N ALA A 396 37.35 12.60 -5.92
CA ALA A 396 38.42 12.97 -4.99
C ALA A 396 38.04 13.22 -3.51
N ARG A 397 38.41 12.29 -2.62
CA ARG A 397 38.64 12.55 -1.20
C ARG A 397 40.02 12.02 -0.78
N LEU A 398 40.72 12.75 0.07
CA LEU A 398 42.10 12.48 0.49
C LEU A 398 42.31 12.74 1.99
N ARG A 399 43.15 11.88 2.60
CA ARG A 399 44.06 12.13 3.73
C ARG A 399 43.56 12.94 4.96
N PRO A 400 43.45 12.28 6.13
CA PRO A 400 43.91 12.85 7.41
C PRO A 400 45.46 12.86 7.50
N SER A 401 46.09 11.82 6.94
CA SER A 401 47.42 11.92 6.30
C SER A 401 47.66 10.84 5.23
N HIS A 402 47.04 9.65 5.36
CA HIS A 402 46.38 8.83 4.31
C HIS A 402 45.52 7.77 5.04
N ALA A 403 44.39 8.24 5.59
CA ALA A 403 43.42 7.48 6.37
C ALA A 403 43.95 6.44 7.42
N ILE A 404 44.61 6.80 8.51
CA ILE A 404 46.05 7.12 8.58
C ILE A 404 46.85 5.82 8.35
N ASN A 405 47.75 5.86 7.37
CA ASN A 405 48.11 4.80 6.41
C ASN A 405 47.14 3.61 6.31
N GLU A 406 45.91 3.88 5.87
CA GLU A 406 44.82 2.93 5.58
C GLU A 406 44.51 1.99 6.74
N VAL A 407 44.21 2.62 7.87
CA VAL A 407 43.98 2.05 9.22
C VAL A 407 45.20 1.24 9.69
N GLN A 408 46.38 1.68 9.25
CA GLN A 408 47.65 0.94 9.25
C GLN A 408 47.50 -0.46 8.61
N MET A 409 47.18 -0.37 7.32
CA MET A 409 46.90 -1.39 6.31
C MET A 409 45.98 -2.52 6.76
N ALA A 410 44.70 -2.19 6.98
CA ALA A 410 43.65 -3.12 7.42
C ALA A 410 44.01 -3.89 8.71
N LEU A 411 44.81 -3.26 9.59
CA LEU A 411 45.47 -3.84 10.76
C LEU A 411 46.29 -5.13 10.46
N MET A 412 46.64 -5.32 9.19
CA MET A 412 47.59 -6.26 8.57
C MET A 412 47.45 -7.77 8.89
N VAL A 413 46.42 -8.51 8.49
CA VAL A 413 45.17 -8.20 7.79
C VAL A 413 44.14 -9.02 8.56
N ALA A 414 43.06 -8.41 9.06
CA ALA A 414 42.13 -9.09 9.96
C ALA A 414 40.77 -9.42 9.32
N PRO A 415 40.66 -10.38 8.36
CA PRO A 415 39.36 -10.88 7.93
C PRO A 415 38.58 -11.46 9.12
N PRO A 416 37.25 -11.25 9.23
CA PRO A 416 36.38 -10.55 8.27
C PRO A 416 36.16 -9.06 8.57
N LEU A 417 36.99 -8.39 9.39
CA LEU A 417 36.71 -7.01 9.84
C LEU A 417 36.96 -5.95 8.75
N THR A 418 38.11 -6.02 8.07
CA THR A 418 38.52 -5.07 7.02
C THR A 418 39.26 -5.77 5.89
N ALA A 419 39.16 -5.26 4.67
CA ALA A 419 39.79 -5.80 3.47
C ALA A 419 40.19 -4.67 2.49
N PHE A 420 41.06 -4.99 1.52
CA PHE A 420 41.39 -4.11 0.40
C PHE A 420 40.69 -4.56 -0.88
N VAL A 421 40.14 -3.61 -1.63
CA VAL A 421 39.54 -3.82 -2.95
C VAL A 421 40.25 -2.88 -3.93
N GLY A 422 41.16 -3.45 -4.75
CA GLY A 422 42.16 -2.63 -5.45
C GLY A 422 43.02 -1.89 -4.42
N ASP A 423 43.13 -0.57 -4.58
CA ASP A 423 43.86 0.32 -3.68
C ASP A 423 42.96 0.96 -2.58
N GLU A 424 41.70 0.53 -2.44
CA GLU A 424 40.75 1.11 -1.47
C GLU A 424 40.52 0.20 -0.25
N LEU A 425 40.64 0.76 0.95
CA LEU A 425 40.28 0.08 2.20
C LEU A 425 38.78 0.08 2.43
N THR A 426 38.21 -1.12 2.61
CA THR A 426 36.80 -1.33 2.94
C THR A 426 36.65 -2.14 4.23
N PHE A 427 35.48 -2.04 4.87
CA PHE A 427 35.09 -3.01 5.88
C PHE A 427 34.72 -4.33 5.21
N GLY A 428 35.07 -5.46 5.82
CA GLY A 428 34.79 -6.78 5.25
C GLY A 428 33.31 -7.15 5.21
N HIS A 429 32.45 -6.34 5.84
CA HIS A 429 30.99 -6.38 5.72
C HIS A 429 30.35 -5.06 6.16
N ASP A 430 29.19 -4.68 5.60
CA ASP A 430 28.46 -3.47 6.00
C ASP A 430 28.01 -3.49 7.47
N VAL A 431 27.62 -4.65 8.00
CA VAL A 431 27.31 -4.84 9.43
C VAL A 431 28.51 -4.45 10.32
N ILE A 432 29.74 -4.73 9.89
CA ILE A 432 30.95 -4.36 10.64
C ILE A 432 31.19 -2.84 10.55
N ARG A 433 30.95 -2.23 9.38
CA ARG A 433 30.98 -0.76 9.21
C ARG A 433 29.96 -0.07 10.11
N GLU A 434 28.72 -0.57 10.14
CA GLU A 434 27.63 -0.05 10.97
C GLU A 434 27.89 -0.26 12.47
N TYR A 435 28.49 -1.38 12.87
CA TYR A 435 28.96 -1.63 14.23
C TYR A 435 30.01 -0.59 14.67
N PHE A 436 31.06 -0.35 13.88
CA PHE A 436 32.07 0.65 14.22
C PHE A 436 31.52 2.08 14.19
N LEU A 437 30.59 2.38 13.28
CA LEU A 437 29.86 3.65 13.28
C LEU A 437 29.02 3.81 14.56
N ALA A 438 28.35 2.74 15.01
CA ALA A 438 27.57 2.71 16.25
C ALA A 438 28.43 2.93 17.50
N LEU A 439 29.65 2.39 17.55
CA LEU A 439 30.61 2.74 18.61
C LEU A 439 30.92 4.24 18.61
N SER A 440 31.22 4.82 17.44
CA SER A 440 31.51 6.26 17.33
C SER A 440 30.32 7.15 17.73
N LEU A 441 29.09 6.72 17.44
CA LEU A 441 27.87 7.43 17.82
C LEU A 441 27.58 7.26 19.32
N CYS A 442 27.80 6.06 19.87
CA CYS A 442 27.70 5.79 21.30
C CYS A 442 28.67 6.65 22.12
N ASP A 443 29.94 6.76 21.68
CA ASP A 443 30.94 7.64 22.29
C ASP A 443 30.44 9.10 22.25
N GLN A 444 30.00 9.60 21.08
CA GLN A 444 29.46 10.97 20.92
C GLN A 444 28.22 11.28 21.78
N ILE A 445 27.37 10.27 22.04
CA ILE A 445 26.16 10.39 22.86
C ILE A 445 26.48 10.33 24.37
N THR A 446 27.54 9.62 24.75
CA THR A 446 27.99 9.48 26.14
C THR A 446 28.87 10.66 26.58
N ASP A 447 29.76 11.12 25.70
CA ASP A 447 30.65 12.27 25.94
C ASP A 447 29.94 13.63 25.73
N GLY A 448 28.77 13.63 25.07
CA GLY A 448 28.04 14.83 24.61
C GLY A 448 27.44 15.74 25.69
N GLY A 449 27.60 15.43 26.98
CA GLY A 449 27.16 16.25 28.09
C GLY A 449 25.83 15.81 28.73
N PRO A 450 24.94 16.73 29.14
CA PRO A 450 23.75 16.39 29.93
C PRO A 450 22.76 15.53 29.15
N ALA A 451 22.03 14.66 29.84
CA ALA A 451 21.15 13.64 29.24
C ALA A 451 20.09 14.16 28.24
N THR A 452 19.76 15.46 28.28
CA THR A 452 18.94 16.14 27.25
C THR A 452 19.60 16.16 25.86
N ALA A 453 20.93 16.30 25.78
CA ALA A 453 21.67 16.28 24.51
C ALA A 453 21.61 14.90 23.87
N SER A 454 21.80 13.83 24.66
CA SER A 454 21.68 12.43 24.23
C SER A 454 20.31 12.12 23.63
N VAL A 455 19.22 12.67 24.21
CA VAL A 455 17.86 12.56 23.64
C VAL A 455 17.77 13.20 22.26
N LEU A 456 18.30 14.42 22.08
CA LEU A 456 18.23 15.13 20.79
C LEU A 456 19.07 14.43 19.70
N GLN A 457 20.22 13.87 20.05
CA GLN A 457 21.06 13.09 19.13
C GLN A 457 20.39 11.79 18.68
N LEU A 458 19.74 11.07 19.60
CA LEU A 458 18.96 9.86 19.25
C LEU A 458 17.68 10.21 18.47
N ASN A 459 17.09 11.38 18.68
CA ASN A 459 15.99 11.89 17.84
C ASN A 459 16.44 12.13 16.39
N ASP A 460 17.56 12.84 16.16
CA ASP A 460 18.10 13.05 14.80
C ASP A 460 18.43 11.73 14.10
N LEU A 461 19.12 10.82 14.82
CA LEU A 461 19.51 9.52 14.26
C LEU A 461 18.29 8.65 13.92
N ALA A 462 17.23 8.68 14.74
CA ALA A 462 15.98 7.98 14.47
C ALA A 462 15.23 8.55 13.26
N THR A 463 15.06 9.86 13.17
CA THR A 463 14.40 10.50 12.01
C THR A 463 15.16 10.23 10.71
N ARG A 464 16.49 10.15 10.77
CA ARG A 464 17.28 9.72 9.60
C ARG A 464 17.13 8.23 9.30
N ALA A 465 17.01 7.37 10.31
CA ALA A 465 16.78 5.93 10.16
C ALA A 465 15.42 5.59 9.49
N GLU A 466 14.38 6.41 9.67
CA GLU A 466 13.11 6.25 8.93
C GLU A 466 13.27 6.43 7.42
N SER A 467 14.28 7.21 7.02
CA SER A 467 14.58 7.56 5.62
C SER A 467 15.77 6.79 5.02
N SER A 468 16.47 5.93 5.77
CA SER A 468 17.63 5.20 5.25
C SER A 468 17.90 3.87 5.96
N ALA A 469 18.00 2.77 5.19
CA ALA A 469 18.27 1.42 5.69
C ALA A 469 19.62 1.31 6.40
N SER A 470 20.69 1.90 5.85
CA SER A 470 22.02 1.86 6.49
C SER A 470 22.09 2.72 7.75
N VAL A 471 21.34 3.84 7.81
CA VAL A 471 21.21 4.60 9.06
C VAL A 471 20.36 3.84 10.08
N ARG A 472 19.34 3.09 9.65
CA ARG A 472 18.57 2.21 10.54
C ARG A 472 19.45 1.14 11.16
N GLY A 473 20.26 0.41 10.38
CA GLY A 473 21.22 -0.56 10.93
C GLY A 473 22.17 0.07 11.96
N ALA A 474 22.76 1.23 11.64
CA ALA A 474 23.60 1.97 12.58
C ALA A 474 22.84 2.45 13.84
N PHE A 475 21.59 2.92 13.72
CA PHE A 475 20.75 3.30 14.86
C PHE A 475 20.51 2.10 15.78
N LEU A 476 20.12 0.94 15.23
CA LEU A 476 19.82 -0.24 16.03
C LEU A 476 21.06 -0.70 16.82
N LEU A 477 22.22 -0.77 16.16
CA LEU A 477 23.49 -1.11 16.82
C LEU A 477 23.94 -0.03 17.82
N THR A 478 23.62 1.25 17.59
CA THR A 478 23.91 2.35 18.55
C THR A 478 23.08 2.21 19.82
N VAL A 479 21.80 1.84 19.71
CA VAL A 479 20.95 1.53 20.87
C VAL A 479 21.51 0.32 21.62
N CYS A 480 21.88 -0.77 20.94
CA CYS A 480 22.50 -1.91 21.62
C CYS A 480 23.85 -1.57 22.28
N ALA A 481 24.68 -0.72 21.66
CA ALA A 481 25.94 -0.25 22.24
C ALA A 481 25.72 0.57 23.53
N LEU A 482 24.74 1.47 23.51
CA LEU A 482 24.34 2.26 24.68
C LEU A 482 23.75 1.36 25.77
N ASP A 483 22.97 0.33 25.44
CA ASP A 483 22.43 -0.60 26.45
C ASP A 483 23.52 -1.39 27.17
N GLN A 484 24.57 -1.78 26.44
CA GLN A 484 25.71 -2.49 27.01
C GLN A 484 26.58 -1.58 27.89
N ARG A 485 26.83 -0.34 27.47
CA ARG A 485 27.78 0.59 28.11
C ARG A 485 27.15 1.49 29.18
N ASN A 486 25.94 1.99 28.94
CA ASN A 486 25.21 2.88 29.85
C ASN A 486 23.68 2.75 29.67
N PRO A 487 23.07 1.67 30.21
CA PRO A 487 21.63 1.44 30.07
C PRO A 487 20.77 2.51 30.74
N GLU A 488 21.30 3.23 31.74
CA GLU A 488 20.59 4.34 32.41
C GLU A 488 20.27 5.48 31.44
N ILE A 489 21.18 5.81 30.51
CA ILE A 489 20.92 6.80 29.45
C ILE A 489 19.75 6.35 28.57
N LEU A 490 19.66 5.07 28.19
CA LEU A 490 18.54 4.61 27.36
C LEU A 490 17.21 4.57 28.10
N SER A 491 17.18 4.12 29.36
CA SER A 491 15.95 4.18 30.16
C SER A 491 15.53 5.64 30.42
N PHE A 492 16.48 6.57 30.57
CA PHE A 492 16.20 8.00 30.61
C PHE A 492 15.62 8.51 29.28
N VAL A 493 16.24 8.16 28.14
CA VAL A 493 15.78 8.59 26.81
C VAL A 493 14.38 8.04 26.54
N ALA A 494 14.15 6.73 26.68
CA ALA A 494 12.82 6.16 26.45
C ALA A 494 11.75 6.74 27.42
N GLY A 495 12.14 7.03 28.66
CA GLY A 495 11.30 7.66 29.68
C GLY A 495 11.17 9.19 29.60
N SER A 496 11.86 9.87 28.67
CA SER A 496 11.87 11.32 28.53
C SER A 496 10.74 11.83 27.64
N THR A 497 10.12 12.96 28.01
CA THR A 497 9.08 13.60 27.20
C THR A 497 9.62 14.29 25.94
N LEU A 498 10.94 14.51 25.85
CA LEU A 498 11.59 15.15 24.69
C LEU A 498 11.95 14.16 23.56
N THR A 499 11.90 12.86 23.83
CA THR A 499 12.18 11.81 22.83
C THR A 499 11.05 11.76 21.82
N ASN A 500 11.32 11.64 20.52
CA ASN A 500 10.23 11.56 19.54
C ASN A 500 9.41 10.28 19.76
N ALA A 501 8.09 10.44 19.91
CA ALA A 501 7.16 9.34 20.14
C ALA A 501 6.90 8.50 18.88
N GLU A 502 6.88 9.14 17.71
CA GLU A 502 6.56 8.48 16.43
C GLU A 502 7.77 7.74 15.86
N SER A 503 8.96 8.33 15.94
CA SER A 503 10.19 7.77 15.36
C SER A 503 11.06 7.05 16.39
N THR A 504 11.69 7.79 17.30
CA THR A 504 12.72 7.28 18.22
C THR A 504 12.20 6.22 19.17
N LEU A 505 11.08 6.49 19.86
CA LEU A 505 10.52 5.54 20.82
C LEU A 505 9.98 4.29 20.11
N THR A 506 9.32 4.44 18.96
CA THR A 506 8.88 3.33 18.09
C THR A 506 10.05 2.43 17.69
N LEU A 507 11.13 3.00 17.16
CA LEU A 507 12.32 2.24 16.75
C LEU A 507 13.04 1.58 17.94
N MET A 508 13.09 2.24 19.09
CA MET A 508 13.65 1.66 20.32
C MET A 508 12.81 0.49 20.85
N LEU A 509 11.47 0.61 20.87
CA LEU A 509 10.59 -0.47 21.31
C LEU A 509 10.73 -1.73 20.45
N GLY A 510 10.98 -1.58 19.15
CA GLY A 510 11.31 -2.70 18.24
C GLY A 510 12.61 -3.45 18.57
N LEU A 511 13.40 -3.02 19.56
CA LEU A 511 14.61 -3.68 20.05
C LEU A 511 14.47 -4.29 21.45
N ILE A 512 13.26 -4.35 22.00
CA ILE A 512 13.04 -4.84 23.37
C ILE A 512 13.60 -6.25 23.61
N ASP A 513 13.45 -7.18 22.66
CA ASP A 513 13.96 -8.55 22.78
C ASP A 513 15.50 -8.64 22.76
N GLN A 514 16.18 -7.54 22.43
CA GLN A 514 17.65 -7.46 22.29
C GLN A 514 18.31 -6.57 23.35
N THR A 515 17.54 -5.86 24.18
CA THR A 515 18.07 -4.77 25.03
C THR A 515 17.40 -4.75 26.41
N ARG A 516 18.09 -4.18 27.41
CA ARG A 516 17.68 -4.17 28.81
C ARG A 516 17.01 -2.87 29.25
N PHE A 517 17.09 -1.81 28.43
CA PHE A 517 16.52 -0.49 28.75
C PHE A 517 15.01 -0.51 29.00
N ALA A 518 14.29 -1.45 28.38
CA ALA A 518 12.84 -1.56 28.33
C ALA A 518 12.23 -2.13 29.63
N THR A 519 12.56 -1.49 30.75
CA THR A 519 12.00 -1.82 32.06
C THR A 519 10.48 -1.62 32.10
N GLN A 520 9.81 -2.22 33.09
CA GLN A 520 8.37 -1.99 33.30
C GLN A 520 8.01 -0.50 33.44
N ASP A 521 8.90 0.33 34.01
CA ASP A 521 8.67 1.77 34.11
C ASP A 521 8.77 2.47 32.75
N VAL A 522 9.73 2.10 31.91
CA VAL A 522 9.83 2.60 30.52
C VAL A 522 8.57 2.25 29.72
N LEU A 523 8.10 1.00 29.78
CA LEU A 523 6.87 0.59 29.09
C LEU A 523 5.62 1.30 29.63
N ARG A 524 5.50 1.49 30.95
CA ARG A 524 4.42 2.29 31.57
C ARG A 524 4.46 3.75 31.11
N ARG A 525 5.65 4.36 31.01
CA ARG A 525 5.81 5.73 30.51
C ARG A 525 5.48 5.83 29.02
N ALA A 526 5.95 4.91 28.19
CA ALA A 526 5.62 4.85 26.77
C ALA A 526 4.10 4.72 26.55
N SER A 527 3.44 3.83 27.29
CA SER A 527 1.98 3.64 27.25
C SER A 527 1.21 4.90 27.66
N ARG A 528 1.69 5.69 28.63
CA ARG A 528 1.11 7.00 29.00
C ARG A 528 1.37 8.12 27.97
N ARG A 529 2.31 7.91 27.06
CA ARG A 529 2.67 8.83 25.97
C ARG A 529 1.93 8.51 24.68
N ALA A 530 1.48 7.27 24.50
CA ALA A 530 0.47 6.92 23.50
C ALA A 530 -0.83 7.70 23.81
N ARG A 531 -1.07 8.74 23.01
CA ARG A 531 -2.21 9.66 23.06
C ARG A 531 -2.70 9.89 21.64
N HIS A 532 -3.90 10.44 21.49
CA HIS A 532 -4.68 10.58 20.24
C HIS A 532 -3.94 10.84 18.92
N ASP A 533 -2.77 11.48 18.93
CA ASP A 533 -2.05 11.88 17.72
C ASP A 533 -0.98 10.88 17.23
N THR A 534 -0.61 9.85 18.01
CA THR A 534 0.56 8.98 17.72
C THR A 534 0.20 7.49 17.50
N PRO A 535 -0.40 7.10 16.36
CA PRO A 535 -0.82 5.71 16.13
C PRO A 535 0.37 4.74 15.99
N ASN A 536 1.51 5.18 15.44
CA ASN A 536 2.70 4.33 15.27
C ASN A 536 3.28 3.84 16.61
N LEU A 537 3.23 4.68 17.66
CA LEU A 537 3.64 4.29 19.00
C LEU A 537 2.69 3.23 19.60
N VAL A 538 1.39 3.35 19.36
CA VAL A 538 0.41 2.33 19.77
C VAL A 538 0.71 1.00 19.09
N ARG A 539 0.96 1.00 17.76
CA ARG A 539 1.34 -0.21 17.04
C ARG A 539 2.61 -0.85 17.59
N ALA A 540 3.65 -0.07 17.91
CA ALA A 540 4.87 -0.60 18.52
C ALA A 540 4.64 -1.21 19.91
N LEU A 541 3.77 -0.59 20.72
CA LEU A 541 3.41 -1.11 22.05
C LEU A 541 2.54 -2.37 21.98
N LEU A 542 1.64 -2.46 20.99
CA LEU A 542 0.84 -3.65 20.67
C LEU A 542 1.69 -4.76 20.02
N ALA A 543 2.75 -4.43 19.29
CA ALA A 543 3.73 -5.41 18.82
C ALA A 543 4.66 -5.93 19.92
N THR A 544 4.55 -5.41 21.15
CA THR A 544 5.44 -5.72 22.28
C THR A 544 4.67 -6.52 23.35
N PRO A 545 4.84 -7.86 23.46
CA PRO A 545 4.09 -8.69 24.41
C PRO A 545 4.31 -8.28 25.88
N PHE A 546 5.52 -7.81 26.21
CA PHE A 546 5.88 -7.33 27.55
C PHE A 546 5.10 -6.07 27.98
N THR A 547 4.46 -5.33 27.07
CA THR A 547 3.59 -4.18 27.41
C THR A 547 2.47 -4.60 28.36
N ALA A 548 1.84 -5.76 28.12
CA ALA A 548 0.78 -6.29 28.97
C ALA A 548 1.31 -6.62 30.38
N VAL A 549 2.48 -7.24 30.47
CA VAL A 549 3.15 -7.56 31.75
C VAL A 549 3.54 -6.30 32.51
N ALA A 550 4.01 -5.26 31.82
CA ALA A 550 4.40 -3.99 32.43
C ALA A 550 3.18 -3.20 32.96
N LEU A 551 2.07 -3.18 32.23
CA LEU A 551 0.84 -2.51 32.65
C LEU A 551 0.05 -3.31 33.69
N GLY A 552 0.19 -4.64 33.73
CA GLY A 552 -0.54 -5.52 34.64
C GLY A 552 -2.05 -5.35 34.46
N ASP A 553 -2.78 -5.21 35.56
CA ASP A 553 -4.23 -5.01 35.57
C ASP A 553 -4.67 -3.76 34.77
N GLY A 554 -3.78 -2.77 34.61
CA GLY A 554 -4.05 -1.59 33.79
C GLY A 554 -4.01 -1.81 32.27
N HIS A 555 -3.61 -2.99 31.79
CA HIS A 555 -3.46 -3.27 30.36
C HIS A 555 -4.78 -3.17 29.58
N ALA A 556 -5.84 -3.83 30.08
CA ALA A 556 -7.14 -3.86 29.40
C ALA A 556 -7.70 -2.44 29.21
N LYS A 557 -7.70 -1.63 30.28
CA LYS A 557 -8.11 -0.24 30.22
C LYS A 557 -7.29 0.60 29.21
N TRP A 558 -5.96 0.48 29.22
CA TRP A 558 -5.11 1.18 28.26
C TRP A 558 -5.41 0.79 26.81
N PHE A 559 -5.63 -0.50 26.55
CA PHE A 559 -5.98 -1.04 25.24
C PHE A 559 -7.33 -0.47 24.74
N LEU A 560 -8.36 -0.47 25.60
CA LEU A 560 -9.66 0.12 25.31
C LEU A 560 -9.56 1.64 25.04
N GLU A 561 -8.74 2.36 25.82
CA GLU A 561 -8.44 3.78 25.56
C GLU A 561 -7.80 4.00 24.18
N GLN A 562 -6.94 3.08 23.70
CA GLN A 562 -6.38 3.17 22.34
C GLN A 562 -7.44 2.91 21.27
N LEU A 563 -8.33 1.91 21.47
CA LEU A 563 -9.45 1.65 20.55
C LEU A 563 -10.39 2.87 20.42
N ARG A 564 -10.71 3.55 21.53
CA ARG A 564 -11.48 4.80 21.52
C ARG A 564 -10.77 5.93 20.78
N SER A 565 -9.45 6.01 20.93
CA SER A 565 -8.63 7.11 20.43
C SER A 565 -8.35 7.02 18.93
N PHE A 566 -8.13 5.82 18.42
CA PHE A 566 -7.64 5.57 17.06
C PHE A 566 -8.61 4.79 16.17
N GLY A 567 -9.65 4.19 16.76
CA GLY A 567 -10.65 3.42 16.03
C GLY A 567 -10.04 2.36 15.12
N SER A 568 -10.64 2.19 13.95
CA SER A 568 -10.27 1.16 12.96
C SER A 568 -8.82 1.23 12.46
N SER A 569 -8.09 2.33 12.70
CA SER A 569 -6.69 2.49 12.25
C SER A 569 -5.68 1.59 12.99
N VAL A 570 -6.02 1.06 14.17
CA VAL A 570 -5.16 0.15 14.96
C VAL A 570 -5.78 -1.21 15.23
N TRP A 571 -6.95 -1.52 14.64
CA TRP A 571 -7.71 -2.73 14.98
C TRP A 571 -7.02 -4.04 14.57
N GLU A 572 -6.21 -4.05 13.51
CA GLU A 572 -5.40 -5.21 13.14
C GLU A 572 -4.26 -5.47 14.12
N ASP A 573 -3.51 -4.42 14.46
CA ASP A 573 -2.43 -4.48 15.44
C ASP A 573 -2.97 -4.94 16.82
N ALA A 574 -4.15 -4.42 17.20
CA ALA A 574 -4.85 -4.77 18.43
C ALA A 574 -5.33 -6.22 18.44
N ALA A 575 -5.91 -6.70 17.33
CA ALA A 575 -6.33 -8.09 17.18
C ALA A 575 -5.13 -9.07 17.21
N ALA A 576 -4.02 -8.71 16.55
CA ALA A 576 -2.79 -9.51 16.55
C ALA A 576 -2.14 -9.59 17.95
N HIS A 577 -2.07 -8.48 18.68
CA HIS A 577 -1.61 -8.44 20.08
C HIS A 577 -2.45 -9.34 20.97
N LEU A 578 -3.79 -9.24 20.86
CA LEU A 578 -4.71 -10.04 21.66
C LEU A 578 -4.58 -11.53 21.35
N HIS A 579 -4.39 -11.88 20.07
CA HIS A 579 -4.13 -13.26 19.65
C HIS A 579 -2.81 -13.80 20.24
N HIS A 580 -1.74 -12.99 20.28
CA HIS A 580 -0.47 -13.39 20.90
C HIS A 580 -0.58 -13.57 22.42
N LEU A 581 -1.28 -12.68 23.13
CA LEU A 581 -1.49 -12.81 24.58
C LEU A 581 -2.38 -14.01 24.95
N GLY A 582 -3.22 -14.46 24.02
CA GLY A 582 -4.09 -15.62 24.18
C GLY A 582 -5.33 -15.35 25.04
N PHE A 583 -6.03 -16.44 25.33
CA PHE A 583 -7.41 -16.40 25.84
C PHE A 583 -7.59 -15.61 27.14
N GLU A 584 -6.68 -15.72 28.10
CA GLU A 584 -6.81 -15.04 29.40
C GLU A 584 -6.81 -13.51 29.27
N ALA A 585 -6.03 -12.96 28.32
CA ALA A 585 -6.02 -11.52 28.06
C ALA A 585 -7.28 -11.07 27.32
N ALA A 586 -7.81 -11.88 26.40
CA ALA A 586 -9.09 -11.64 25.74
C ALA A 586 -10.25 -11.61 26.76
N THR A 587 -10.24 -12.53 27.74
CA THR A 587 -11.19 -12.54 28.86
C THR A 587 -11.13 -11.25 29.68
N ARG A 588 -9.95 -10.86 30.18
CA ARG A 588 -9.81 -9.63 31.00
C ARG A 588 -10.16 -8.36 30.22
N LEU A 589 -9.88 -8.33 28.92
CA LEU A 589 -10.28 -7.22 28.04
C LEU A 589 -11.80 -7.13 27.94
N LEU A 590 -12.49 -8.27 27.82
CA LEU A 590 -13.94 -8.35 27.73
C LEU A 590 -14.63 -7.98 29.05
N ASP A 591 -14.07 -8.40 30.19
CA ASP A 591 -14.58 -8.07 31.53
C ASP A 591 -14.49 -6.56 31.86
N GLU A 592 -13.51 -5.85 31.29
CA GLU A 592 -13.31 -4.39 31.46
C GLU A 592 -13.99 -3.53 30.37
N ALA A 593 -14.48 -4.15 29.28
CA ALA A 593 -15.06 -3.42 28.15
C ALA A 593 -16.47 -2.89 28.46
N ASP A 594 -16.71 -1.62 28.13
CA ASP A 594 -18.06 -1.05 28.20
C ASP A 594 -18.76 -1.26 26.85
N LEU A 595 -19.52 -2.35 26.74
CA LEU A 595 -20.27 -2.68 25.51
C LEU A 595 -21.34 -1.64 25.12
N ARG A 596 -21.56 -0.57 25.91
CA ARG A 596 -22.38 0.59 25.53
C ARG A 596 -21.59 1.64 24.74
N VAL A 597 -20.26 1.55 24.71
CA VAL A 597 -19.36 2.43 23.95
C VAL A 597 -19.19 1.85 22.53
N PRO A 598 -19.72 2.50 21.48
CA PRO A 598 -19.76 1.89 20.14
C PRO A 598 -18.40 1.49 19.58
N ALA A 599 -17.33 2.24 19.89
CA ALA A 599 -15.98 1.91 19.41
C ALA A 599 -15.44 0.57 19.96
N GLU A 600 -15.72 0.27 21.24
CA GLU A 600 -15.30 -0.98 21.89
C GLU A 600 -16.18 -2.14 21.45
N ALA A 601 -17.50 -1.95 21.49
CA ALA A 601 -18.46 -2.95 21.08
C ALA A 601 -18.27 -3.34 19.59
N THR A 602 -17.97 -2.38 18.70
CA THR A 602 -17.72 -2.68 17.28
C THR A 602 -16.41 -3.46 17.08
N PHE A 603 -15.37 -3.18 17.86
CA PHE A 603 -14.13 -3.97 17.82
C PHE A 603 -14.39 -5.41 18.30
N ILE A 604 -15.02 -5.58 19.46
CA ILE A 604 -15.31 -6.91 20.04
C ILE A 604 -16.22 -7.71 19.10
N ALA A 605 -17.26 -7.08 18.53
CA ALA A 605 -18.13 -7.73 17.54
C ALA A 605 -17.39 -8.14 16.26
N ARG A 606 -16.53 -7.28 15.70
CA ARG A 606 -15.78 -7.57 14.46
C ARG A 606 -14.71 -8.65 14.65
N TYR A 607 -14.12 -8.72 15.84
CA TYR A 607 -13.08 -9.70 16.19
C TYR A 607 -13.59 -10.76 17.15
N TYR A 608 -14.91 -11.04 17.13
CA TYR A 608 -15.59 -11.95 18.07
C TYR A 608 -14.96 -13.35 18.12
N TYR A 609 -14.41 -13.83 17.01
CA TYR A 609 -13.70 -15.11 16.92
C TYR A 609 -12.45 -15.21 17.82
N LEU A 610 -11.93 -14.09 18.36
CA LEU A 610 -10.85 -14.08 19.36
C LEU A 610 -11.33 -14.40 20.79
N PHE A 611 -12.64 -14.45 21.03
CA PHE A 611 -13.25 -14.60 22.36
C PHE A 611 -14.09 -15.90 22.47
N PRO A 612 -13.45 -17.09 22.56
CA PRO A 612 -14.17 -18.37 22.65
C PRO A 612 -14.99 -18.55 23.94
N LYS A 613 -15.91 -19.53 23.91
CA LYS A 613 -17.02 -19.72 24.88
C LYS A 613 -16.62 -19.56 26.35
N MET A 614 -17.18 -18.54 26.98
CA MET A 614 -17.02 -18.21 28.39
C MET A 614 -18.08 -18.92 29.24
N GLY A 615 -17.65 -19.72 30.22
CA GLY A 615 -18.54 -20.28 31.24
C GLY A 615 -18.74 -19.33 32.41
N GLY A 616 -19.99 -19.07 32.81
CA GLY A 616 -20.33 -18.16 33.90
C GLY A 616 -21.02 -16.88 33.42
N ALA A 617 -20.83 -15.77 34.12
CA ALA A 617 -21.58 -14.51 33.92
C ALA A 617 -21.45 -13.85 32.53
N ASN A 618 -20.51 -14.33 31.69
CA ASN A 618 -20.26 -13.84 30.33
C ASN A 618 -21.04 -14.61 29.23
N ALA A 619 -22.06 -15.39 29.60
CA ALA A 619 -22.96 -16.08 28.66
C ALA A 619 -23.83 -15.14 27.78
N ASP A 620 -23.83 -13.84 28.08
CA ASP A 620 -24.73 -12.82 27.52
C ASP A 620 -24.04 -11.92 26.46
N VAL A 621 -22.72 -12.02 26.25
CA VAL A 621 -21.97 -11.08 25.39
C VAL A 621 -22.43 -11.12 23.93
N ALA A 622 -22.64 -12.32 23.36
CA ALA A 622 -23.13 -12.43 21.99
C ALA A 622 -24.56 -11.88 21.85
N GLU A 623 -25.40 -12.08 22.86
CA GLU A 623 -26.77 -11.56 22.91
C GLU A 623 -26.77 -10.03 23.01
N VAL A 624 -25.98 -9.45 23.93
CA VAL A 624 -25.76 -8.00 24.03
C VAL A 624 -25.25 -7.38 22.73
N LEU A 625 -24.27 -8.00 22.06
CA LEU A 625 -23.74 -7.50 20.78
C LEU A 625 -24.75 -7.60 19.64
N CYS A 626 -25.57 -8.67 19.60
CA CYS A 626 -26.65 -8.84 18.61
C CYS A 626 -27.90 -7.99 18.93
N ALA A 627 -28.10 -7.58 20.18
CA ALA A 627 -29.18 -6.69 20.61
C ALA A 627 -28.73 -5.21 20.72
N HIS A 628 -27.45 -4.92 20.44
CA HIS A 628 -26.87 -3.59 20.64
C HIS A 628 -27.61 -2.50 19.86
N SER A 629 -27.83 -1.33 20.48
CA SER A 629 -28.65 -0.25 19.89
C SER A 629 -28.03 0.36 18.61
N ASP A 630 -26.72 0.60 18.60
CA ASP A 630 -26.00 0.99 17.38
C ASP A 630 -25.88 -0.22 16.43
N TRP A 631 -26.51 -0.09 15.27
CA TRP A 631 -26.50 -1.08 14.20
C TRP A 631 -25.09 -1.39 13.68
N ARG A 632 -24.12 -0.47 13.83
CA ARG A 632 -22.71 -0.68 13.45
C ARG A 632 -22.09 -1.88 14.15
N VAL A 633 -22.41 -2.07 15.44
CA VAL A 633 -21.94 -3.18 16.26
C VAL A 633 -22.51 -4.49 15.73
N ARG A 634 -23.81 -4.52 15.43
CA ARG A 634 -24.51 -5.69 14.89
C ARG A 634 -24.02 -6.06 13.49
N ALA A 635 -23.74 -5.07 12.63
CA ALA A 635 -23.14 -5.28 11.30
C ALA A 635 -21.66 -5.71 11.37
N ALA A 636 -20.90 -5.26 12.37
CA ALA A 636 -19.58 -5.77 12.66
C ALA A 636 -19.60 -7.24 13.11
N MET A 637 -20.58 -7.62 13.94
CA MET A 637 -20.84 -9.02 14.32
C MET A 637 -21.15 -9.88 13.09
N ALA A 638 -21.99 -9.38 12.18
CA ALA A 638 -22.30 -10.05 10.91
C ALA A 638 -21.05 -10.24 10.03
N THR A 639 -20.11 -9.27 10.04
CA THR A 639 -18.85 -9.34 9.30
C THR A 639 -17.90 -10.42 9.87
N ALA A 640 -17.97 -10.70 11.17
CA ALA A 640 -17.15 -11.72 11.83
C ALA A 640 -17.65 -13.16 11.61
N LEU A 641 -18.91 -13.34 11.17
CA LEU A 641 -19.58 -14.66 11.11
C LEU A 641 -18.80 -15.75 10.36
N PRO A 642 -18.25 -15.54 9.13
CA PRO A 642 -17.56 -16.60 8.41
C PRO A 642 -16.34 -17.13 9.18
N THR A 643 -15.54 -16.23 9.76
CA THR A 643 -14.38 -16.58 10.57
C THR A 643 -14.78 -17.23 11.90
N ALA A 644 -15.83 -16.73 12.55
CA ALA A 644 -16.30 -17.27 13.83
C ALA A 644 -16.85 -18.70 13.68
N ILE A 645 -17.61 -18.98 12.61
CA ILE A 645 -18.15 -20.32 12.32
C ILE A 645 -17.02 -21.29 11.96
N THR A 646 -16.10 -20.90 11.07
CA THR A 646 -14.95 -21.76 10.69
C THR A 646 -13.99 -22.01 11.86
N SER A 647 -13.88 -21.09 12.81
CA SER A 647 -13.11 -21.26 14.05
C SER A 647 -13.83 -22.07 15.14
N GLY A 648 -15.03 -22.61 14.85
CA GLY A 648 -15.76 -23.50 15.75
C GLY A 648 -16.48 -22.81 16.92
N THR A 649 -16.78 -21.50 16.82
CA THR A 649 -17.62 -20.85 17.83
C THR A 649 -19.05 -21.41 17.77
N ALA A 650 -19.43 -22.19 18.79
CA ALA A 650 -20.65 -23.01 18.74
C ALA A 650 -21.99 -22.23 18.82
N ASP A 651 -21.97 -20.90 18.69
CA ASP A 651 -23.16 -20.03 18.61
C ASP A 651 -23.30 -19.36 17.23
N GLY A 652 -22.33 -19.54 16.32
CA GLY A 652 -22.27 -18.82 15.04
C GLY A 652 -23.51 -18.99 14.14
N GLU A 653 -24.11 -20.18 14.09
CA GLU A 653 -25.37 -20.39 13.35
C GLU A 653 -26.56 -19.63 13.97
N SER A 654 -26.59 -19.52 15.30
CA SER A 654 -27.62 -18.77 16.03
C SER A 654 -27.48 -17.27 15.77
N ILE A 655 -26.27 -16.74 15.90
CA ILE A 655 -25.92 -15.35 15.60
C ILE A 655 -26.29 -15.00 14.15
N ALA A 656 -25.93 -15.86 13.18
CA ALA A 656 -26.29 -15.66 11.77
C ALA A 656 -27.81 -15.61 11.56
N THR A 657 -28.56 -16.46 12.26
CA THR A 657 -30.04 -16.48 12.19
C THR A 657 -30.65 -15.21 12.79
N ILE A 658 -30.16 -14.76 13.95
CA ILE A 658 -30.60 -13.51 14.60
C ILE A 658 -30.33 -12.31 13.68
N LEU A 659 -29.09 -12.15 13.21
CA LEU A 659 -28.67 -11.00 12.38
C LEU A 659 -29.27 -11.03 10.97
N ALA A 660 -29.72 -12.18 10.48
CA ALA A 660 -30.53 -12.25 9.26
C ALA A 660 -31.94 -11.64 9.45
N THR A 661 -32.49 -11.69 10.67
CA THR A 661 -33.80 -11.11 11.04
C THR A 661 -33.73 -9.70 11.62
N ASP A 662 -32.56 -9.06 11.62
CA ASP A 662 -32.34 -7.75 12.26
C ASP A 662 -33.30 -6.66 11.72
N HIS A 663 -33.73 -5.73 12.57
CA HIS A 663 -34.62 -4.65 12.15
C HIS A 663 -33.95 -3.67 11.16
N ASP A 664 -32.64 -3.46 11.27
CA ASP A 664 -31.89 -2.60 10.35
C ASP A 664 -31.40 -3.39 9.13
N TYR A 665 -31.81 -2.94 7.95
CA TYR A 665 -31.46 -3.55 6.68
C TYR A 665 -29.95 -3.60 6.44
N LYS A 666 -29.16 -2.70 7.05
CA LYS A 666 -27.71 -2.66 6.91
C LYS A 666 -27.02 -3.83 7.62
N VAL A 667 -27.60 -4.30 8.72
CA VAL A 667 -27.14 -5.50 9.43
C VAL A 667 -27.48 -6.74 8.60
N ARG A 668 -28.74 -6.85 8.14
CA ARG A 668 -29.16 -7.95 7.26
C ARG A 668 -28.34 -8.01 5.98
N ALA A 669 -28.01 -6.87 5.37
CA ALA A 669 -27.16 -6.78 4.19
C ALA A 669 -25.70 -7.16 4.47
N ALA A 670 -25.17 -6.88 5.66
CA ALA A 670 -23.84 -7.34 6.07
C ALA A 670 -23.81 -8.87 6.27
N THR A 671 -24.86 -9.45 6.87
CA THR A 671 -25.02 -10.91 6.99
C THR A 671 -25.15 -11.57 5.61
N ALA A 672 -25.95 -10.98 4.71
CA ALA A 672 -26.14 -11.44 3.34
C ALA A 672 -24.84 -11.37 2.50
N ALA A 673 -23.97 -10.39 2.74
CA ALA A 673 -22.68 -10.30 2.05
C ALA A 673 -21.73 -11.47 2.38
N GLY A 674 -21.81 -12.01 3.61
CA GLY A 674 -21.05 -13.19 4.05
C GLY A 674 -21.67 -14.55 3.66
N LEU A 675 -22.86 -14.55 3.04
CA LEU A 675 -23.69 -15.74 2.82
C LEU A 675 -22.94 -16.91 2.15
N ALA A 676 -22.22 -16.65 1.08
CA ALA A 676 -21.52 -17.69 0.32
C ALA A 676 -20.28 -18.27 1.03
N SER A 677 -19.87 -17.70 2.17
CA SER A 677 -18.82 -18.22 3.05
C SER A 677 -19.37 -18.94 4.30
N LEU A 678 -20.70 -19.10 4.40
CA LEU A 678 -21.35 -19.89 5.45
C LEU A 678 -21.40 -21.38 5.06
N PRO A 679 -21.58 -22.32 6.02
CA PRO A 679 -21.88 -23.71 5.71
C PRO A 679 -23.12 -23.85 4.80
N ASP A 680 -23.08 -24.76 3.82
CA ASP A 680 -24.12 -24.88 2.77
C ASP A 680 -25.53 -25.05 3.35
N ASP A 681 -25.70 -25.86 4.41
CA ASP A 681 -26.98 -26.02 5.10
C ASP A 681 -27.53 -24.72 5.71
N LEU A 682 -26.65 -23.88 6.28
CA LEU A 682 -27.04 -22.58 6.82
C LEU A 682 -27.32 -21.58 5.69
N ALA A 683 -26.47 -21.55 4.66
CA ALA A 683 -26.64 -20.69 3.49
C ALA A 683 -27.97 -20.96 2.77
N ARG A 684 -28.34 -22.23 2.58
CA ARG A 684 -29.65 -22.64 2.02
C ARG A 684 -30.84 -22.20 2.86
N ARG A 685 -30.71 -22.19 4.20
CA ARG A 685 -31.79 -21.72 5.10
C ARG A 685 -31.96 -20.19 5.04
N LEU A 686 -30.86 -19.43 4.97
CA LEU A 686 -30.90 -17.96 5.03
C LEU A 686 -31.11 -17.29 3.65
N LEU A 687 -30.66 -17.91 2.56
CA LEU A 687 -30.76 -17.34 1.20
C LEU A 687 -32.20 -16.92 0.82
N PRO A 688 -33.25 -17.75 1.01
CA PRO A 688 -34.62 -17.35 0.67
C PRO A 688 -35.07 -16.10 1.43
N GLN A 689 -34.71 -15.97 2.71
CA GLN A 689 -35.04 -14.81 3.54
C GLN A 689 -34.43 -13.52 2.97
N PHE A 690 -33.14 -13.55 2.60
CA PHE A 690 -32.49 -12.37 2.00
C PHE A 690 -33.04 -12.00 0.62
N LEU A 691 -33.50 -12.98 -0.17
CA LEU A 691 -34.11 -12.75 -1.49
C LEU A 691 -35.56 -12.25 -1.44
N ILE A 692 -36.27 -12.41 -0.31
CA ILE A 692 -37.62 -11.87 -0.11
C ILE A 692 -37.65 -10.61 0.77
N ASP A 693 -36.51 -10.16 1.28
CA ASP A 693 -36.36 -8.99 2.16
C ASP A 693 -37.07 -7.74 1.61
N ASP A 694 -37.71 -6.93 2.45
CA ASP A 694 -38.40 -5.71 2.00
C ASP A 694 -37.44 -4.63 1.48
N ASN A 695 -36.13 -4.76 1.71
CA ASN A 695 -35.10 -3.83 1.25
C ASN A 695 -34.22 -4.44 0.13
N TRP A 696 -34.25 -3.80 -1.05
CA TRP A 696 -33.46 -4.20 -2.21
C TRP A 696 -31.94 -4.23 -1.99
N HIS A 697 -31.40 -3.48 -1.02
CA HIS A 697 -29.98 -3.53 -0.67
C HIS A 697 -29.58 -4.88 -0.06
N VAL A 698 -30.46 -5.52 0.73
CA VAL A 698 -30.21 -6.86 1.29
C VAL A 698 -30.22 -7.90 0.17
N ARG A 699 -31.22 -7.83 -0.72
CA ARG A 699 -31.30 -8.67 -1.94
C ARG A 699 -30.06 -8.50 -2.82
N ARG A 700 -29.56 -7.26 -2.97
CA ARG A 700 -28.32 -6.95 -3.71
C ARG A 700 -27.11 -7.63 -3.08
N SER A 701 -26.91 -7.49 -1.77
CA SER A 701 -25.77 -8.11 -1.07
C SER A 701 -25.79 -9.63 -1.15
N ALA A 702 -26.97 -10.27 -1.11
CA ALA A 702 -27.08 -11.72 -1.31
C ALA A 702 -26.67 -12.15 -2.74
N LEU A 703 -27.13 -11.42 -3.77
CA LEU A 703 -26.73 -11.69 -5.16
C LEU A 703 -25.23 -11.44 -5.39
N ASP A 704 -24.70 -10.32 -4.89
CA ASP A 704 -23.28 -9.98 -5.01
C ASP A 704 -22.40 -11.05 -4.30
N SER A 705 -22.79 -11.53 -3.10
CA SER A 705 -22.09 -12.62 -2.37
C SER A 705 -21.99 -13.93 -3.17
N LEU A 706 -23.04 -14.29 -3.92
CA LEU A 706 -23.06 -15.47 -4.79
C LEU A 706 -22.19 -15.31 -6.05
N MET A 707 -21.97 -14.08 -6.53
CA MET A 707 -21.20 -13.80 -7.74
C MET A 707 -19.70 -13.61 -7.49
N ASP A 708 -19.30 -13.23 -6.27
CA ASP A 708 -17.90 -12.95 -5.91
C ASP A 708 -17.09 -14.23 -5.54
N GLN A 709 -17.67 -15.43 -5.68
CA GLN A 709 -16.98 -16.69 -5.38
C GLN A 709 -15.98 -17.13 -6.47
N PRO A 710 -14.81 -17.72 -6.09
CA PRO A 710 -13.92 -18.38 -7.05
C PRO A 710 -14.61 -19.54 -7.76
N GLN A 711 -14.35 -19.74 -9.06
CA GLN A 711 -15.06 -20.71 -9.92
C GLN A 711 -14.90 -22.20 -9.53
N GLU A 712 -14.15 -22.52 -8.47
CA GLU A 712 -13.77 -23.89 -8.09
C GLU A 712 -14.55 -24.45 -6.87
N THR A 713 -15.43 -23.67 -6.22
CA THR A 713 -16.25 -24.15 -5.08
C THR A 713 -17.75 -24.18 -5.40
N PRO A 714 -18.49 -25.25 -5.00
CA PRO A 714 -19.83 -25.50 -5.53
C PRO A 714 -20.93 -24.72 -4.79
N ALA A 715 -21.18 -23.49 -5.21
CA ALA A 715 -22.49 -22.82 -4.99
C ALA A 715 -23.65 -23.47 -5.79
N ALA A 716 -23.41 -24.65 -6.40
CA ALA A 716 -24.26 -25.31 -7.39
C ALA A 716 -25.70 -25.57 -6.92
N GLY A 717 -25.95 -25.67 -5.61
CA GLY A 717 -27.30 -25.82 -5.05
C GLY A 717 -27.96 -24.52 -4.56
N LEU A 718 -27.22 -23.43 -4.41
CA LEU A 718 -27.75 -22.11 -4.05
C LEU A 718 -28.31 -21.37 -5.27
N ILE A 719 -27.73 -21.61 -6.45
CA ILE A 719 -28.15 -20.97 -7.70
C ILE A 719 -29.57 -21.38 -8.15
N PRO A 720 -29.95 -22.68 -8.20
CA PRO A 720 -31.34 -23.05 -8.52
C PRO A 720 -32.33 -22.46 -7.50
N LEU A 721 -32.02 -22.58 -6.20
CA LEU A 721 -32.82 -22.01 -5.11
C LEU A 721 -33.00 -20.49 -5.25
N THR A 722 -31.99 -19.77 -5.74
CA THR A 722 -32.08 -18.34 -6.03
C THR A 722 -33.15 -18.06 -7.09
N PHE A 723 -33.15 -18.82 -8.18
CA PHE A 723 -34.13 -18.63 -9.25
C PHE A 723 -35.54 -19.09 -8.87
N ASP A 724 -35.70 -20.16 -8.09
CA ASP A 724 -37.00 -20.59 -7.55
C ASP A 724 -37.65 -19.51 -6.68
N VAL A 725 -36.86 -18.86 -5.80
CA VAL A 725 -37.34 -17.75 -4.95
C VAL A 725 -37.68 -16.52 -5.79
N ILE A 726 -36.85 -16.17 -6.78
CA ILE A 726 -37.14 -15.03 -7.68
C ILE A 726 -38.41 -15.28 -8.51
N GLN A 727 -38.63 -16.51 -9.02
CA GLN A 727 -39.81 -16.83 -9.84
C GLN A 727 -41.11 -16.89 -9.02
N SER A 728 -41.06 -17.38 -7.79
CA SER A 728 -42.24 -17.50 -6.91
C SER A 728 -42.72 -16.17 -6.33
N GLN A 729 -41.90 -15.11 -6.37
CA GLN A 729 -42.12 -13.86 -5.65
C GLN A 729 -42.50 -12.70 -6.57
N THR A 730 -43.74 -12.19 -6.42
CA THR A 730 -44.28 -11.13 -7.28
C THR A 730 -43.51 -9.81 -7.19
N SER A 731 -42.84 -9.52 -6.07
CA SER A 731 -42.01 -8.32 -5.88
C SER A 731 -40.86 -8.20 -6.89
N TRP A 732 -40.35 -9.32 -7.42
CA TRP A 732 -39.30 -9.33 -8.44
C TRP A 732 -39.75 -8.89 -9.83
N ARG A 733 -41.07 -8.87 -10.11
CA ARG A 733 -41.63 -8.38 -11.40
C ARG A 733 -41.43 -6.89 -11.63
N SER A 734 -41.05 -6.14 -10.60
CA SER A 734 -40.78 -4.70 -10.67
C SER A 734 -39.56 -4.35 -9.80
N CYS A 735 -38.53 -5.19 -9.86
CA CYS A 735 -37.27 -4.94 -9.18
C CYS A 735 -36.52 -3.73 -9.79
N PRO A 736 -35.66 -3.04 -9.02
CA PRO A 736 -34.80 -1.97 -9.53
C PRO A 736 -33.86 -2.48 -10.64
N SER A 737 -33.55 -1.61 -11.60
CA SER A 737 -32.84 -2.00 -12.83
C SER A 737 -31.40 -2.48 -12.61
N ASP A 738 -30.74 -2.08 -11.52
CA ASP A 738 -29.41 -2.55 -11.12
C ASP A 738 -29.44 -3.96 -10.50
N ILE A 739 -30.55 -4.29 -9.81
CA ILE A 739 -30.84 -5.63 -9.29
C ILE A 739 -31.21 -6.57 -10.44
N GLU A 740 -32.07 -6.12 -11.36
CA GLU A 740 -32.43 -6.91 -12.55
C GLU A 740 -31.18 -7.27 -13.36
N THR A 741 -30.29 -6.30 -13.62
CA THR A 741 -29.00 -6.55 -14.30
C THR A 741 -28.14 -7.57 -13.55
N ARG A 742 -28.17 -7.62 -12.20
CA ARG A 742 -27.46 -8.67 -11.42
C ARG A 742 -28.10 -10.05 -11.55
N VAL A 743 -29.42 -10.14 -11.60
CA VAL A 743 -30.12 -11.41 -11.88
C VAL A 743 -29.82 -11.92 -13.30
N GLN A 744 -29.78 -11.03 -14.31
CA GLN A 744 -29.40 -11.42 -15.67
C GLN A 744 -27.93 -11.83 -15.77
N ARG A 745 -27.02 -11.14 -15.05
CA ARG A 745 -25.62 -11.52 -14.93
C ARG A 745 -25.47 -12.93 -14.35
N LEU A 746 -26.23 -13.27 -13.30
CA LEU A 746 -26.24 -14.60 -12.72
C LEU A 746 -26.67 -15.66 -13.74
N ARG A 747 -27.75 -15.42 -14.50
CA ARG A 747 -28.21 -16.32 -15.58
C ARG A 747 -27.18 -16.52 -16.68
N LEU A 748 -26.41 -15.49 -17.03
CA LEU A 748 -25.34 -15.57 -18.03
C LEU A 748 -24.11 -16.34 -17.52
N LEU A 749 -23.79 -16.24 -16.22
CA LEU A 749 -22.73 -17.00 -15.57
C LEU A 749 -23.10 -18.46 -15.33
N THR A 750 -24.38 -18.76 -15.07
CA THR A 750 -24.88 -20.12 -14.80
C THR A 750 -26.05 -20.47 -15.75
N PRO A 751 -25.80 -20.66 -17.06
CA PRO A 751 -26.85 -20.93 -18.03
C PRO A 751 -27.54 -22.28 -17.75
N SER A 752 -28.86 -22.25 -17.61
CA SER A 752 -29.74 -23.41 -17.44
C SER A 752 -30.91 -23.35 -18.43
N THR A 753 -31.42 -24.52 -18.84
CA THR A 753 -32.63 -24.64 -19.66
C THR A 753 -33.87 -24.06 -18.99
N ASP A 754 -33.90 -24.09 -17.66
CA ASP A 754 -35.09 -23.75 -16.87
C ASP A 754 -35.14 -22.24 -16.54
N HIS A 755 -33.99 -21.57 -16.64
CA HIS A 755 -33.80 -20.15 -16.33
C HIS A 755 -32.94 -19.42 -17.39
N PRO A 756 -33.31 -19.44 -18.68
CA PRO A 756 -32.55 -18.74 -19.72
C PRO A 756 -32.49 -17.23 -19.45
N PRO A 757 -31.44 -16.51 -19.89
CA PRO A 757 -31.38 -15.05 -19.76
C PRO A 757 -32.58 -14.39 -20.45
N ALA A 758 -33.19 -13.42 -19.77
CA ALA A 758 -34.31 -12.67 -20.33
C ALA A 758 -33.81 -11.71 -21.42
N HIS A 759 -34.73 -11.16 -22.22
CA HIS A 759 -34.41 -10.17 -23.25
C HIS A 759 -34.73 -8.76 -22.75
N GLY A 760 -33.92 -7.78 -23.16
CA GLY A 760 -34.10 -6.36 -22.83
C GLY A 760 -32.92 -5.74 -22.09
N ALA A 761 -33.03 -4.44 -21.83
CA ALA A 761 -31.91 -3.59 -21.43
C ALA A 761 -31.12 -4.06 -20.19
N ALA A 762 -31.76 -4.73 -19.23
CA ALA A 762 -31.08 -5.27 -18.07
C ALA A 762 -30.13 -6.43 -18.40
N ALA A 763 -30.54 -7.29 -19.35
CA ALA A 763 -29.72 -8.39 -19.86
C ALA A 763 -28.64 -7.88 -20.82
N ASP A 764 -28.96 -6.88 -21.65
CA ASP A 764 -27.99 -6.23 -22.54
C ASP A 764 -26.82 -5.64 -21.73
N ARG A 765 -27.13 -4.89 -20.66
CA ARG A 765 -26.11 -4.37 -19.71
C ARG A 765 -25.32 -5.50 -19.04
N ALA A 766 -25.99 -6.57 -18.59
CA ALA A 766 -25.30 -7.68 -17.93
C ALA A 766 -24.28 -8.37 -18.85
N ALA A 767 -24.66 -8.61 -20.11
CA ALA A 767 -23.79 -9.19 -21.12
C ALA A 767 -22.64 -8.25 -21.51
N LEU A 768 -22.91 -6.96 -21.69
CA LEU A 768 -21.89 -5.94 -21.98
C LEU A 768 -20.83 -5.85 -20.86
N MET A 769 -21.26 -5.84 -19.60
CA MET A 769 -20.37 -5.78 -18.43
C MET A 769 -19.51 -7.04 -18.32
N LEU A 770 -20.07 -8.22 -18.60
CA LEU A 770 -19.31 -9.48 -18.67
C LEU A 770 -18.29 -9.48 -19.82
N LEU A 771 -18.64 -8.99 -21.02
CA LEU A 771 -17.69 -8.86 -22.13
C LEU A 771 -16.51 -7.96 -21.77
N ARG A 772 -16.79 -6.81 -21.14
CA ARG A 772 -15.77 -5.88 -20.63
C ARG A 772 -14.89 -6.53 -19.56
N GLU A 773 -15.47 -7.33 -18.67
CA GLU A 773 -14.73 -8.09 -17.66
C GLU A 773 -13.74 -9.11 -18.24
N PHE A 774 -14.19 -9.96 -19.17
CA PHE A 774 -13.28 -10.92 -19.81
C PHE A 774 -12.22 -10.24 -20.67
N ALA A 775 -12.55 -9.11 -21.31
CA ALA A 775 -11.58 -8.31 -22.06
C ALA A 775 -10.51 -7.67 -21.14
N ALA A 776 -10.91 -7.16 -19.97
CA ALA A 776 -10.03 -6.48 -19.03
C ALA A 776 -9.13 -7.44 -18.22
N SER A 777 -9.66 -8.61 -17.82
CA SER A 777 -8.91 -9.64 -17.09
C SER A 777 -7.93 -10.44 -17.96
N ALA A 778 -8.02 -10.29 -19.28
CA ALA A 778 -7.35 -11.15 -20.27
C ALA A 778 -7.63 -12.66 -20.09
N THR A 779 -8.71 -13.02 -19.39
CA THR A 779 -9.14 -14.42 -19.24
C THR A 779 -10.04 -14.84 -20.40
N THR A 780 -9.90 -16.08 -20.85
CA THR A 780 -10.80 -16.64 -21.85
C THR A 780 -12.21 -16.79 -21.27
N THR A 781 -13.20 -16.10 -21.84
CA THR A 781 -14.61 -16.29 -21.50
C THR A 781 -14.98 -17.79 -21.54
N PRO A 782 -15.59 -18.36 -20.49
CA PRO A 782 -16.01 -19.75 -20.51
C PRO A 782 -16.95 -20.01 -21.70
N PRO A 783 -16.81 -21.12 -22.45
CA PRO A 783 -17.53 -21.32 -23.71
C PRO A 783 -19.04 -21.19 -23.59
N HIS A 784 -19.63 -21.66 -22.48
CA HIS A 784 -21.07 -21.55 -22.21
C HIS A 784 -21.52 -20.09 -22.03
N VAL A 785 -20.78 -19.27 -21.25
CA VAL A 785 -21.05 -17.83 -21.08
C VAL A 785 -20.92 -17.12 -22.44
N HIS A 786 -19.89 -17.45 -23.21
CA HIS A 786 -19.67 -16.85 -24.53
C HIS A 786 -20.84 -17.15 -25.49
N SER A 787 -21.27 -18.41 -25.59
CA SER A 787 -22.43 -18.80 -26.41
C SER A 787 -23.73 -18.15 -25.93
N SER A 788 -23.95 -18.00 -24.62
CA SER A 788 -25.13 -17.31 -24.08
C SER A 788 -25.15 -15.81 -24.43
N ILE A 789 -24.01 -15.13 -24.31
CA ILE A 789 -23.87 -13.72 -24.71
C ILE A 789 -24.05 -13.55 -26.22
N GLN A 790 -23.46 -14.44 -27.03
CA GLN A 790 -23.67 -14.43 -28.48
C GLN A 790 -25.15 -14.61 -28.84
N ALA A 791 -25.84 -15.58 -28.24
CA ALA A 791 -27.26 -15.83 -28.52
C ALA A 791 -28.13 -14.60 -28.20
N LEU A 792 -27.89 -13.95 -27.05
CA LEU A 792 -28.58 -12.72 -26.67
C LEU A 792 -28.27 -11.56 -27.64
N ALA A 793 -27.02 -11.41 -28.07
CA ALA A 793 -26.64 -10.35 -29.01
C ALA A 793 -27.30 -10.49 -30.39
N HIS A 794 -27.62 -11.72 -30.83
CA HIS A 794 -28.37 -11.94 -32.08
C HIS A 794 -29.88 -11.67 -31.95
N SER A 795 -30.46 -11.71 -30.74
CA SER A 795 -31.90 -11.47 -30.52
C SER A 795 -32.24 -10.08 -30.01
N THR A 796 -31.28 -9.35 -29.43
CA THR A 796 -31.46 -7.98 -28.95
C THR A 796 -31.55 -6.95 -30.08
N GLN A 797 -32.11 -5.77 -29.76
CA GLN A 797 -32.00 -4.54 -30.58
C GLN A 797 -30.89 -3.60 -30.07
N SER A 798 -30.18 -3.95 -29.00
CA SER A 798 -29.06 -3.16 -28.48
C SER A 798 -27.89 -3.17 -29.47
N TRP A 799 -27.75 -2.06 -30.22
CA TRP A 799 -26.62 -1.81 -31.11
C TRP A 799 -25.28 -1.93 -30.37
N LEU A 800 -25.20 -1.42 -29.12
CA LEU A 800 -23.97 -1.42 -28.34
C LEU A 800 -23.50 -2.85 -28.02
N LEU A 801 -24.40 -3.74 -27.59
CA LEU A 801 -24.05 -5.14 -27.33
C LEU A 801 -23.65 -5.87 -28.62
N GLN A 802 -24.36 -5.65 -29.72
CA GLN A 802 -24.01 -6.21 -31.03
C GLN A 802 -22.59 -5.81 -31.47
N GLN A 803 -22.26 -4.52 -31.36
CA GLN A 803 -20.92 -4.02 -31.68
C GLN A 803 -19.85 -4.61 -30.79
N GLU A 804 -20.06 -4.70 -29.47
CA GLU A 804 -19.05 -5.24 -28.55
C GLU A 804 -18.81 -6.76 -28.72
N VAL A 805 -19.84 -7.53 -29.07
CA VAL A 805 -19.65 -8.94 -29.46
C VAL A 805 -18.82 -9.06 -30.75
N THR A 806 -19.08 -8.21 -31.75
CA THR A 806 -18.27 -8.17 -32.99
C THR A 806 -16.83 -7.70 -32.71
N ARG A 807 -16.63 -6.72 -31.82
CA ARG A 807 -15.31 -6.22 -31.39
C ARG A 807 -14.49 -7.31 -30.72
N ALA A 808 -15.09 -8.11 -29.84
CA ALA A 808 -14.42 -9.22 -29.16
C ALA A 808 -13.87 -10.28 -30.14
N GLN A 809 -14.51 -10.44 -31.31
CA GLN A 809 -14.11 -11.37 -32.38
C GLN A 809 -13.02 -10.80 -33.30
N SER A 810 -12.83 -9.47 -33.39
CA SER A 810 -11.94 -8.82 -34.36
C SER A 810 -10.57 -8.42 -33.79
N ASN A 811 -9.50 -8.93 -34.38
CA ASN A 811 -8.12 -8.58 -33.97
C ASN A 811 -7.77 -7.09 -34.12
N ALA A 812 -8.33 -6.41 -35.13
CA ALA A 812 -8.11 -4.96 -35.30
C ALA A 812 -8.83 -4.13 -34.22
N MET A 813 -9.99 -4.59 -33.75
CA MET A 813 -10.78 -3.89 -32.72
C MET A 813 -10.24 -4.15 -31.30
N ARG A 814 -9.63 -5.32 -31.05
CA ARG A 814 -8.84 -5.58 -29.83
C ARG A 814 -7.70 -4.57 -29.63
N ALA A 815 -7.13 -4.02 -30.70
CA ALA A 815 -6.15 -2.94 -30.61
C ALA A 815 -6.76 -1.61 -30.13
N ASN A 816 -8.03 -1.33 -30.46
CA ASN A 816 -8.72 -0.13 -29.95
C ASN A 816 -9.17 -0.31 -28.49
N ALA A 817 -9.63 -1.51 -28.10
CA ALA A 817 -9.87 -1.85 -26.69
C ALA A 817 -8.61 -1.70 -25.82
N ARG A 818 -7.43 -2.04 -26.35
CA ARG A 818 -6.12 -1.76 -25.71
C ARG A 818 -5.74 -0.28 -25.65
N ARG A 819 -6.35 0.61 -26.43
CA ARG A 819 -6.18 2.08 -26.33
C ARG A 819 -7.13 2.71 -25.33
N ALA A 820 -8.30 2.09 -25.13
CA ALA A 820 -9.35 2.49 -24.20
C ALA A 820 -9.10 2.02 -22.76
N SER A 821 -8.36 0.91 -22.56
CA SER A 821 -8.02 0.41 -21.23
C SER A 821 -7.17 1.41 -20.43
N GLY A 822 -7.16 1.29 -19.09
CA GLY A 822 -6.32 2.12 -18.22
C GLY A 822 -4.85 2.18 -18.64
N ASP A 823 -4.26 1.06 -19.07
CA ASP A 823 -2.89 1.05 -19.62
C ASP A 823 -2.78 1.76 -20.97
N GLY A 824 -3.78 1.65 -21.85
CA GLY A 824 -3.87 2.41 -23.09
C GLY A 824 -4.00 3.91 -22.89
N PHE A 825 -4.70 4.32 -21.82
CA PHE A 825 -4.82 5.70 -21.39
C PHE A 825 -3.51 6.21 -20.77
N ARG A 826 -2.83 5.41 -19.92
CA ARG A 826 -1.50 5.73 -19.36
C ARG A 826 -0.44 5.97 -20.43
N LEU A 827 -0.53 5.28 -21.57
CA LEU A 827 0.35 5.49 -22.73
C LEU A 827 0.14 6.83 -23.45
N LEU A 828 -0.84 7.65 -23.05
CA LEU A 828 -0.97 9.05 -23.51
C LEU A 828 0.10 9.97 -22.93
N ARG A 829 0.91 9.49 -21.99
CA ARG A 829 2.00 10.25 -21.40
C ARG A 829 3.00 10.69 -22.48
N ASP A 830 3.27 11.99 -22.53
CA ASP A 830 4.11 12.68 -23.50
C ASP A 830 3.62 12.59 -24.98
N SER A 831 2.42 12.05 -25.25
CA SER A 831 1.87 11.79 -26.60
C SER A 831 0.94 12.89 -27.15
N ARG A 832 1.02 14.11 -26.59
CA ARG A 832 0.23 15.32 -26.88
C ARG A 832 -1.05 15.10 -27.71
N THR A 833 -2.15 14.81 -27.05
CA THR A 833 -3.44 14.50 -27.69
C THR A 833 -4.50 15.57 -27.42
N LEU A 834 -5.44 15.74 -28.36
CA LEU A 834 -6.62 16.61 -28.20
C LEU A 834 -7.80 15.82 -27.59
N GLN A 835 -8.44 16.41 -26.59
CA GLN A 835 -9.74 16.01 -26.04
C GLN A 835 -10.75 17.13 -26.26
N VAL A 836 -11.92 16.80 -26.79
CA VAL A 836 -12.97 17.80 -27.06
C VAL A 836 -14.15 17.60 -26.10
N ALA A 837 -14.43 18.62 -25.29
CA ALA A 837 -15.47 18.60 -24.27
C ALA A 837 -16.82 19.08 -24.84
N LEU A 838 -17.83 18.21 -24.76
CA LEU A 838 -19.19 18.47 -25.26
C LEU A 838 -20.08 19.04 -24.14
N ASP A 839 -19.75 20.24 -23.69
CA ASP A 839 -20.43 20.98 -22.60
C ASP A 839 -21.74 21.67 -23.07
N LEU A 840 -22.64 20.92 -23.69
CA LEU A 840 -23.93 21.43 -24.17
C LEU A 840 -25.10 20.53 -23.72
N PRO A 841 -26.28 21.08 -23.36
CA PRO A 841 -27.42 20.28 -22.92
C PRO A 841 -28.17 19.57 -24.07
N ASP A 842 -27.97 20.03 -25.31
CA ASP A 842 -28.63 19.52 -26.52
C ASP A 842 -27.93 18.26 -27.03
N LEU A 843 -28.57 17.11 -26.83
CA LEU A 843 -28.05 15.79 -27.17
C LEU A 843 -27.95 15.55 -28.69
N ASP A 844 -28.93 16.03 -29.47
CA ASP A 844 -28.93 15.85 -30.93
C ASP A 844 -27.81 16.69 -31.57
N ARG A 845 -27.58 17.90 -31.06
CA ARG A 845 -26.43 18.72 -31.46
C ARG A 845 -25.10 18.11 -31.00
N ALA A 846 -25.03 17.58 -29.78
CA ALA A 846 -23.83 16.91 -29.29
C ALA A 846 -23.46 15.68 -30.12
N ALA A 847 -24.45 14.88 -30.53
CA ALA A 847 -24.26 13.72 -31.41
C ALA A 847 -23.71 14.12 -32.79
N HIS A 848 -24.30 15.13 -33.45
CA HIS A 848 -23.78 15.63 -34.73
C HIS A 848 -22.33 16.15 -34.62
N ILE A 849 -21.99 16.87 -33.54
CA ILE A 849 -20.61 17.31 -33.30
C ILE A 849 -19.68 16.11 -33.06
N ALA A 850 -20.12 15.08 -32.34
CA ALA A 850 -19.34 13.87 -32.12
C ALA A 850 -19.06 13.10 -33.44
N GLU A 851 -20.01 13.00 -34.37
CA GLU A 851 -19.78 12.43 -35.71
C GLU A 851 -18.72 13.22 -36.49
N ASP A 852 -18.78 14.56 -36.43
CA ASP A 852 -17.82 15.45 -37.07
C ASP A 852 -16.40 15.30 -36.47
N LEU A 853 -16.31 15.13 -35.15
CA LEU A 853 -15.05 14.93 -34.44
C LEU A 853 -14.42 13.56 -34.72
N ASP A 854 -15.22 12.48 -34.75
CA ASP A 854 -14.78 11.12 -35.09
C ASP A 854 -14.23 11.08 -36.53
N ARG A 855 -14.96 11.71 -37.47
CA ARG A 855 -14.56 11.87 -38.88
C ARG A 855 -13.28 12.70 -39.04
N ALA A 856 -13.06 13.69 -38.18
CA ALA A 856 -11.82 14.48 -38.14
C ALA A 856 -10.63 13.72 -37.50
N GLY A 857 -10.84 12.53 -36.95
CA GLY A 857 -9.79 11.73 -36.28
C GLY A 857 -9.50 12.16 -34.84
N THR A 858 -10.44 12.84 -34.18
CA THR A 858 -10.30 13.26 -32.78
C THR A 858 -10.20 12.03 -31.87
N ARG A 859 -9.11 11.88 -31.13
CA ARG A 859 -8.87 10.67 -30.32
C ARG A 859 -9.78 10.57 -29.09
N LEU A 860 -9.96 11.67 -28.38
CA LEU A 860 -10.74 11.74 -27.13
C LEU A 860 -11.93 12.67 -27.32
N ILE A 861 -13.14 12.16 -27.06
CA ILE A 861 -14.37 12.97 -27.01
C ILE A 861 -14.94 12.83 -25.60
N GLU A 862 -15.19 13.96 -24.97
CA GLU A 862 -15.67 14.03 -23.60
C GLU A 862 -17.16 14.36 -23.57
N VAL A 863 -17.92 13.47 -22.93
CA VAL A 863 -19.33 13.64 -22.60
C VAL A 863 -19.37 14.49 -21.33
N GLY A 864 -19.39 15.82 -21.51
CA GLY A 864 -19.27 16.78 -20.43
C GLY A 864 -20.38 16.68 -19.39
N ASP A 865 -20.10 17.11 -18.16
CA ASP A 865 -21.03 17.01 -17.05
C ASP A 865 -22.38 17.71 -17.30
N PRO A 866 -22.48 18.83 -18.05
CA PRO A 866 -23.76 19.46 -18.34
C PRO A 866 -24.66 18.59 -19.24
N LEU A 867 -24.05 17.88 -20.20
CA LEU A 867 -24.75 16.99 -21.12
C LEU A 867 -25.29 15.75 -20.38
N ILE A 868 -24.48 15.16 -19.50
CA ILE A 868 -24.87 14.03 -18.64
C ILE A 868 -25.95 14.46 -17.64
N LYS A 869 -25.84 15.64 -17.02
CA LYS A 869 -26.87 16.16 -16.09
C LYS A 869 -28.21 16.43 -16.78
N ALA A 870 -28.19 16.92 -18.02
CA ALA A 870 -29.41 17.21 -18.77
C ALA A 870 -30.13 15.96 -19.29
N ASN A 871 -29.39 14.93 -19.71
CA ASN A 871 -29.95 13.77 -20.45
C ASN A 871 -29.83 12.43 -19.70
N GLY A 872 -29.00 12.35 -18.66
CA GLY A 872 -28.58 11.11 -18.03
C GLY A 872 -27.50 10.36 -18.82
N VAL A 873 -27.06 9.21 -18.32
CA VAL A 873 -25.97 8.40 -18.93
C VAL A 873 -26.27 7.90 -20.34
N ARG A 874 -27.53 7.96 -20.82
CA ARG A 874 -27.87 7.73 -22.24
C ARG A 874 -27.13 8.67 -23.20
N ALA A 875 -26.65 9.83 -22.74
CA ALA A 875 -25.80 10.71 -23.54
C ALA A 875 -24.50 9.99 -23.98
N VAL A 876 -23.91 9.19 -23.09
CA VAL A 876 -22.74 8.35 -23.41
C VAL A 876 -23.09 7.31 -24.47
N GLU A 877 -24.28 6.70 -24.39
CA GLU A 877 -24.72 5.67 -25.35
C GLU A 877 -24.96 6.26 -26.75
N GLU A 878 -25.63 7.41 -26.86
CA GLU A 878 -25.84 8.06 -28.17
C GLU A 878 -24.51 8.55 -28.78
N LEU A 879 -23.63 9.16 -27.97
CA LEU A 879 -22.32 9.58 -28.46
C LEU A 879 -21.41 8.40 -28.84
N ARG A 880 -21.59 7.21 -28.23
CA ARG A 880 -20.90 5.96 -28.63
C ARG A 880 -21.34 5.46 -30.00
N ARG A 881 -22.59 5.74 -30.40
CA ARG A 881 -23.11 5.47 -31.76
C ARG A 881 -22.60 6.49 -32.78
N ALA A 882 -22.59 7.77 -32.41
CA ALA A 882 -22.09 8.86 -33.25
C ALA A 882 -20.57 8.79 -33.51
N ALA A 883 -19.78 8.46 -32.48
CA ALA A 883 -18.32 8.38 -32.53
C ALA A 883 -17.81 6.96 -32.19
N PRO A 884 -17.97 5.98 -33.10
CA PRO A 884 -17.55 4.60 -32.87
C PRO A 884 -16.03 4.39 -32.97
N GLY A 885 -15.26 5.35 -33.51
CA GLY A 885 -13.80 5.31 -33.56
C GLY A 885 -13.11 5.84 -32.31
N ALA A 886 -13.62 6.95 -31.76
CA ALA A 886 -13.08 7.67 -30.62
C ALA A 886 -13.09 6.88 -29.30
N VAL A 887 -12.26 7.34 -28.37
CA VAL A 887 -12.28 6.98 -26.94
C VAL A 887 -13.18 7.98 -26.22
N LEU A 888 -14.23 7.49 -25.56
CA LEU A 888 -15.19 8.34 -24.83
C LEU A 888 -14.82 8.52 -23.36
N VAL A 889 -14.68 9.77 -22.94
CA VAL A 889 -14.52 10.17 -21.53
C VAL A 889 -15.88 10.60 -20.98
N ALA A 890 -16.38 9.95 -19.94
CA ALA A 890 -17.60 10.38 -19.25
C ALA A 890 -17.25 11.26 -18.04
N GLU A 891 -17.61 12.54 -18.08
CA GLU A 891 -17.38 13.49 -17.00
C GLU A 891 -18.46 13.34 -15.92
N MET A 892 -18.24 12.39 -15.00
CA MET A 892 -19.22 12.04 -13.96
C MET A 892 -19.10 12.94 -12.71
N MET A 893 -17.91 13.52 -12.46
CA MET A 893 -17.63 14.54 -11.43
C MET A 893 -18.17 14.26 -10.01
N SER A 894 -18.29 12.97 -9.66
CA SER A 894 -18.77 12.55 -8.34
C SER A 894 -17.62 12.44 -7.34
N ALA A 895 -17.82 13.01 -6.15
CA ALA A 895 -16.89 12.87 -5.02
C ALA A 895 -17.11 11.55 -4.22
N ASP A 896 -18.22 10.85 -4.44
CA ASP A 896 -18.53 9.59 -3.77
C ASP A 896 -19.22 8.59 -4.71
N TRP A 897 -19.60 7.41 -4.20
CA TRP A 897 -20.26 6.33 -4.96
C TRP A 897 -19.42 5.82 -6.14
N GLY A 898 -18.08 5.93 -6.05
CA GLY A 898 -17.17 5.75 -7.18
C GLY A 898 -17.33 4.45 -7.96
N ARG A 899 -17.64 3.32 -7.31
CA ARG A 899 -17.97 2.06 -7.99
C ARG A 899 -19.18 2.22 -8.91
N ASP A 900 -20.28 2.71 -8.37
CA ASP A 900 -21.58 2.75 -9.04
C ASP A 900 -21.59 3.80 -10.18
N GLN A 901 -20.80 4.89 -10.05
CA GLN A 901 -20.54 5.85 -11.15
C GLN A 901 -19.83 5.17 -12.33
N VAL A 902 -18.78 4.40 -12.04
CA VAL A 902 -18.01 3.67 -13.05
C VAL A 902 -18.81 2.52 -13.67
N GLU A 903 -19.57 1.76 -12.86
CA GLU A 903 -20.50 0.74 -13.37
C GLU A 903 -21.54 1.36 -14.32
N SER A 904 -22.08 2.54 -14.01
CA SER A 904 -23.06 3.23 -14.84
C SER A 904 -22.48 3.75 -16.16
N ALA A 905 -21.33 4.43 -16.12
CA ALA A 905 -20.68 4.97 -17.31
C ALA A 905 -20.16 3.86 -18.25
N ALA A 906 -19.53 2.81 -17.72
CA ALA A 906 -19.06 1.67 -18.51
C ALA A 906 -20.21 0.90 -19.17
N ALA A 907 -21.34 0.72 -18.46
CA ALA A 907 -22.54 0.09 -19.02
C ALA A 907 -23.23 0.93 -20.11
N ALA A 908 -22.98 2.25 -20.16
CA ALA A 908 -23.43 3.13 -21.24
C ALA A 908 -22.44 3.23 -22.41
N GLY A 909 -21.25 2.60 -22.30
CA GLY A 909 -20.25 2.56 -23.37
C GLY A 909 -19.05 3.48 -23.22
N ALA A 910 -18.85 4.11 -22.05
CA ALA A 910 -17.65 4.92 -21.77
C ALA A 910 -16.37 4.08 -21.83
N ASP A 911 -15.26 4.74 -22.18
CA ASP A 911 -13.91 4.16 -22.19
C ASP A 911 -13.06 4.71 -21.04
N ALA A 912 -13.30 5.96 -20.63
CA ALA A 912 -12.75 6.57 -19.43
C ALA A 912 -13.83 7.27 -18.61
N VAL A 913 -13.59 7.45 -17.31
CA VAL A 913 -14.47 8.15 -16.37
C VAL A 913 -13.67 9.22 -15.65
N LEU A 914 -14.10 10.48 -15.75
CA LEU A 914 -13.53 11.61 -15.02
C LEU A 914 -14.32 11.84 -13.71
N LEU A 915 -13.60 11.78 -12.59
CA LEU A 915 -14.10 12.04 -11.23
C LEU A 915 -13.43 13.30 -10.64
N ILE A 916 -14.02 13.86 -9.59
CA ILE A 916 -13.57 15.12 -8.99
C ILE A 916 -12.65 14.91 -7.78
N GLY A 917 -11.60 15.73 -7.63
CA GLY A 917 -10.56 15.60 -6.61
C GLY A 917 -10.91 15.70 -5.11
N PRO A 918 -12.03 16.27 -4.63
CA PRO A 918 -12.43 16.11 -3.22
C PRO A 918 -12.98 14.70 -2.90
N ALA A 919 -12.90 13.74 -3.83
CA ALA A 919 -13.28 12.35 -3.58
C ALA A 919 -12.42 11.68 -2.49
N SER A 920 -13.07 10.88 -1.65
CA SER A 920 -12.35 10.14 -0.60
C SER A 920 -11.46 9.03 -1.19
N MET A 921 -10.37 8.67 -0.50
CA MET A 921 -9.54 7.52 -0.86
C MET A 921 -10.36 6.23 -1.01
N ALA A 922 -11.42 6.05 -0.20
CA ALA A 922 -12.30 4.88 -0.29
C ALA A 922 -13.15 4.92 -1.58
N SER A 923 -13.72 6.08 -1.91
CA SER A 923 -14.54 6.28 -3.12
C SER A 923 -13.70 6.15 -4.39
N VAL A 924 -12.48 6.68 -4.42
CA VAL A 924 -11.52 6.49 -5.52
C VAL A 924 -11.09 5.04 -5.63
N THR A 925 -10.76 4.35 -4.52
CA THR A 925 -10.41 2.92 -4.53
C THR A 925 -11.57 2.04 -5.01
N ALA A 926 -12.82 2.40 -4.69
CA ALA A 926 -14.00 1.71 -5.20
C ALA A 926 -14.18 1.94 -6.71
N ALA A 927 -13.95 3.16 -7.19
CA ALA A 927 -13.95 3.49 -8.62
C ALA A 927 -12.86 2.71 -9.39
N THR A 928 -11.60 2.74 -8.93
CA THR A 928 -10.48 2.09 -9.64
C THR A 928 -10.57 0.57 -9.63
N ARG A 929 -11.18 -0.04 -8.60
CA ARG A 929 -11.54 -1.47 -8.60
C ARG A 929 -12.59 -1.79 -9.67
N ALA A 930 -13.67 -1.01 -9.74
CA ALA A 930 -14.69 -1.15 -10.78
C ALA A 930 -14.14 -0.91 -12.18
N ALA A 931 -13.28 0.09 -12.34
CA ALA A 931 -12.69 0.50 -13.61
C ALA A 931 -11.77 -0.58 -14.18
N ARG A 932 -10.88 -1.11 -13.35
CA ARG A 932 -10.03 -2.27 -13.67
C ARG A 932 -10.85 -3.51 -14.03
N ARG A 933 -11.94 -3.77 -13.29
CA ARG A 933 -12.85 -4.88 -13.60
C ARG A 933 -13.52 -4.69 -14.97
N LEU A 934 -13.85 -3.46 -15.36
CA LEU A 934 -14.64 -3.14 -16.56
C LEU A 934 -13.82 -2.60 -17.74
N GLY A 935 -12.50 -2.61 -17.64
CA GLY A 935 -11.58 -2.18 -18.69
C GLY A 935 -11.67 -0.70 -19.05
N VAL A 936 -12.15 0.16 -18.14
CA VAL A 936 -12.20 1.62 -18.33
C VAL A 936 -11.10 2.33 -17.56
N ALA A 937 -10.66 3.49 -18.03
CA ALA A 937 -9.68 4.33 -17.36
C ALA A 937 -10.32 5.29 -16.34
N ILE A 938 -9.64 5.58 -15.22
CA ILE A 938 -10.01 6.65 -14.29
C ILE A 938 -9.15 7.89 -14.52
N VAL A 939 -9.80 9.01 -14.83
CA VAL A 939 -9.21 10.34 -14.75
C VAL A 939 -9.68 10.99 -13.44
N LEU A 940 -8.79 11.64 -12.70
CA LEU A 940 -9.14 12.38 -11.48
C LEU A 940 -8.74 13.85 -11.61
N ASP A 941 -9.71 14.76 -11.50
CA ASP A 941 -9.45 16.20 -11.43
C ASP A 941 -8.67 16.56 -10.16
N ILE A 942 -7.77 17.53 -10.26
CA ILE A 942 -6.98 18.06 -9.16
C ILE A 942 -7.38 19.53 -8.93
N PRO A 943 -8.32 19.80 -8.01
CA PRO A 943 -8.62 21.17 -7.62
C PRO A 943 -7.42 21.78 -6.89
N ALA A 944 -7.22 23.09 -7.01
CA ALA A 944 -6.05 23.80 -6.48
C ALA A 944 -5.78 23.53 -4.98
N ALA A 945 -6.83 23.34 -4.17
CA ALA A 945 -6.71 23.01 -2.74
C ALA A 945 -6.13 21.61 -2.45
N HIS A 946 -6.17 20.69 -3.41
CA HIS A 946 -5.64 19.32 -3.32
C HIS A 946 -4.39 19.09 -4.18
N ALA A 947 -3.83 20.13 -4.81
CA ALA A 947 -2.58 20.09 -5.57
C ALA A 947 -1.34 19.91 -4.67
N ASN A 948 -1.20 18.72 -4.06
CA ASN A 948 -0.06 18.32 -3.24
C ASN A 948 0.47 16.94 -3.66
N GLU A 949 1.80 16.79 -3.65
CA GLU A 949 2.48 15.59 -4.15
C GLU A 949 2.06 14.31 -3.41
N SER A 950 1.89 14.37 -2.08
CA SER A 950 1.47 13.22 -1.27
C SER A 950 0.09 12.67 -1.65
N TRP A 951 -0.86 13.55 -1.98
CA TRP A 951 -2.21 13.17 -2.40
C TRP A 951 -2.21 12.63 -3.83
N VAL A 952 -1.51 13.29 -4.76
CA VAL A 952 -1.33 12.79 -6.14
C VAL A 952 -0.73 11.38 -6.13
N ARG A 953 0.36 11.16 -5.38
CA ARG A 953 0.95 9.81 -5.20
C ARG A 953 0.01 8.82 -4.51
N SER A 954 -0.87 9.27 -3.63
CA SER A 954 -1.85 8.39 -2.97
C SER A 954 -2.98 7.96 -3.91
N MET A 955 -3.46 8.87 -4.76
CA MET A 955 -4.48 8.57 -5.78
C MET A 955 -3.91 7.71 -6.93
N GLU A 956 -2.65 7.96 -7.33
CA GLU A 956 -1.91 7.06 -8.24
C GLU A 956 -1.79 5.64 -7.65
N ARG A 957 -1.48 5.51 -6.34
CA ARG A 957 -1.47 4.21 -5.64
C ARG A 957 -2.86 3.57 -5.50
N ALA A 958 -3.93 4.36 -5.39
CA ALA A 958 -5.31 3.86 -5.44
C ALA A 958 -5.65 3.27 -6.83
N GLY A 959 -4.91 3.64 -7.88
CA GLY A 959 -5.01 3.07 -9.22
C GLY A 959 -5.68 3.98 -10.24
N VAL A 960 -5.64 5.30 -10.04
CA VAL A 960 -5.99 6.30 -11.07
C VAL A 960 -5.10 6.11 -12.32
N ASP A 961 -5.61 6.43 -13.50
CA ASP A 961 -4.92 6.25 -14.79
C ASP A 961 -4.42 7.56 -15.42
N ALA A 962 -5.05 8.69 -15.11
CA ALA A 962 -4.62 10.04 -15.48
C ALA A 962 -5.14 11.10 -14.49
N PHE A 963 -4.57 12.29 -14.53
CA PHE A 963 -5.07 13.45 -13.79
C PHE A 963 -5.57 14.55 -14.73
N ALA A 964 -6.51 15.37 -14.27
CA ALA A 964 -6.92 16.58 -14.96
C ALA A 964 -6.62 17.82 -14.11
N ILE A 965 -6.17 18.91 -14.76
CA ILE A 965 -6.12 20.25 -14.20
C ILE A 965 -7.21 21.07 -14.88
N THR A 966 -8.31 21.30 -14.18
CA THR A 966 -9.42 22.13 -14.67
C THR A 966 -9.33 23.56 -14.12
N THR A 967 -9.71 24.54 -14.93
CA THR A 967 -9.83 25.94 -14.51
C THR A 967 -11.30 26.28 -14.36
N ASN A 968 -11.69 26.85 -13.21
CA ASN A 968 -13.06 27.31 -13.03
C ASN A 968 -13.31 28.57 -13.89
N ILE A 969 -14.09 28.40 -14.97
CA ILE A 969 -14.40 29.47 -15.93
C ILE A 969 -15.27 30.60 -15.35
N ASP A 970 -16.02 30.35 -14.28
CA ASP A 970 -16.87 31.37 -13.62
C ASP A 970 -16.05 32.36 -12.78
N LEU A 971 -14.82 31.99 -12.38
CA LEU A 971 -13.87 32.91 -11.75
C LEU A 971 -13.26 33.91 -12.75
N GLY A 972 -13.41 33.64 -14.05
CA GLY A 972 -12.85 34.44 -15.14
C GLY A 972 -11.55 33.86 -15.71
N VAL A 973 -11.33 34.07 -17.01
CA VAL A 973 -10.13 33.59 -17.70
C VAL A 973 -8.88 34.29 -17.16
N GLY A 974 -7.91 33.50 -16.68
CA GLY A 974 -6.61 34.00 -16.23
C GLY A 974 -6.45 34.27 -14.73
N VAL A 975 -7.38 33.79 -13.88
CA VAL A 975 -7.21 33.86 -12.41
C VAL A 975 -6.16 32.86 -11.90
N ASP A 976 -6.10 31.67 -12.51
CA ASP A 976 -5.09 30.63 -12.26
C ASP A 976 -4.30 30.33 -13.54
N ASP A 977 -3.04 29.85 -13.41
CA ASP A 977 -2.26 29.28 -14.52
C ASP A 977 -2.39 27.74 -14.52
N PRO A 978 -3.35 27.15 -15.27
CA PRO A 978 -3.50 25.69 -15.36
C PRO A 978 -2.27 25.03 -16.00
N MET A 979 -1.50 25.76 -16.80
CA MET A 979 -0.25 25.27 -17.39
C MET A 979 0.87 25.15 -16.35
N ALA A 980 0.89 26.00 -15.32
CA ALA A 980 1.79 25.84 -14.16
C ALA A 980 1.34 24.67 -13.28
N GLY A 981 0.04 24.54 -13.00
CA GLY A 981 -0.52 23.38 -12.28
C GLY A 981 -0.16 22.06 -12.97
N ALA A 982 -0.30 21.99 -14.29
CA ALA A 982 0.06 20.84 -15.08
C ALA A 982 1.58 20.55 -15.06
N ARG A 983 2.44 21.57 -15.24
CA ARG A 983 3.90 21.42 -15.09
C ARG A 983 4.29 20.82 -13.74
N LEU A 984 3.65 21.31 -12.66
CA LEU A 984 3.93 20.88 -11.30
C LEU A 984 3.49 19.41 -11.10
N VAL A 985 2.25 19.05 -11.44
CA VAL A 985 1.75 17.68 -11.29
C VAL A 985 2.54 16.70 -12.17
N ARG A 986 2.90 17.07 -13.42
CA ARG A 986 3.75 16.25 -14.31
C ARG A 986 5.18 16.03 -13.80
N SER A 987 5.61 16.75 -12.76
CA SER A 987 6.87 16.49 -12.04
C SER A 987 6.71 15.48 -10.90
N TRP A 988 5.49 15.27 -10.40
CA TRP A 988 5.15 14.36 -9.30
C TRP A 988 4.71 12.98 -9.79
N THR A 989 4.01 12.90 -10.92
CA THR A 989 3.46 11.66 -11.50
C THR A 989 4.02 11.34 -12.89
N ARG A 990 3.99 10.05 -13.25
CA ARG A 990 4.23 9.56 -14.62
C ARG A 990 2.95 9.33 -15.41
N LEU A 991 1.78 9.47 -14.79
CA LEU A 991 0.50 9.39 -15.48
C LEU A 991 0.34 10.59 -16.44
N PRO A 992 -0.51 10.46 -17.48
CA PRO A 992 -0.90 11.60 -18.31
C PRO A 992 -1.58 12.67 -17.47
N VAL A 993 -1.27 13.94 -17.75
CA VAL A 993 -1.95 15.10 -17.17
C VAL A 993 -2.69 15.85 -18.27
N SER A 994 -4.01 15.86 -18.13
CA SER A 994 -4.95 16.62 -18.95
C SER A 994 -5.06 18.04 -18.43
N VAL A 995 -5.28 19.01 -19.32
CA VAL A 995 -5.38 20.43 -18.94
C VAL A 995 -6.56 21.08 -19.64
N SER A 996 -7.41 21.77 -18.87
CA SER A 996 -8.52 22.59 -19.34
C SER A 996 -8.41 24.01 -18.79
N GLY A 997 -8.59 25.01 -19.66
CA GLY A 997 -8.39 26.43 -19.30
C GLY A 997 -9.07 27.45 -20.21
N GLY A 998 -10.14 27.05 -20.91
CA GLY A 998 -10.84 27.94 -21.85
C GLY A 998 -9.99 28.28 -23.10
N PHE A 999 -9.15 27.34 -23.53
CA PHE A 999 -8.16 27.56 -24.59
C PHE A 999 -8.79 27.83 -25.96
N SER A 1000 -8.18 28.76 -26.72
CA SER A 1000 -8.54 29.02 -28.11
C SER A 1000 -7.89 28.01 -29.04
N ALA A 1001 -8.58 27.65 -30.13
CA ALA A 1001 -8.00 26.90 -31.25
C ALA A 1001 -6.84 27.66 -31.94
N SER A 1002 -6.65 28.94 -31.63
CA SER A 1002 -5.63 29.84 -32.20
C SER A 1002 -4.44 30.14 -31.27
N ASP A 1003 -4.29 29.44 -30.13
CA ASP A 1003 -3.22 29.70 -29.17
C ASP A 1003 -1.99 28.80 -29.41
N ASP A 1004 -1.13 29.23 -30.34
CA ASP A 1004 0.10 28.52 -30.71
C ASP A 1004 1.05 28.28 -29.51
N ALA A 1005 1.05 29.18 -28.51
CA ALA A 1005 1.93 29.06 -27.34
C ALA A 1005 1.49 27.90 -26.43
N ILE A 1006 0.18 27.67 -26.32
CA ILE A 1006 -0.39 26.55 -25.59
C ILE A 1006 -0.15 25.24 -26.34
N VAL A 1007 -0.38 25.21 -27.65
CA VAL A 1007 -0.14 24.02 -28.50
C VAL A 1007 1.34 23.61 -28.50
N ALA A 1008 2.27 24.58 -28.48
CA ALA A 1008 3.70 24.32 -28.41
C ALA A 1008 4.21 23.84 -27.04
N SER A 1009 3.46 24.08 -25.97
CA SER A 1009 3.84 23.76 -24.60
C SER A 1009 4.10 22.25 -24.40
N ARG A 1010 5.17 21.91 -23.67
CA ARG A 1010 5.49 20.52 -23.25
C ARG A 1010 4.93 20.16 -21.86
N SER A 1011 3.92 20.90 -21.44
CA SER A 1011 3.45 20.97 -20.04
C SER A 1011 2.18 20.17 -19.79
N TRP A 1012 1.63 19.55 -20.83
CA TRP A 1012 0.39 18.79 -20.84
C TRP A 1012 0.57 17.55 -21.71
N ASP A 1013 -0.23 16.52 -21.43
CA ASP A 1013 -0.29 15.28 -22.20
C ASP A 1013 -1.59 15.20 -23.02
N ILE A 1014 -2.69 15.71 -22.45
CA ILE A 1014 -3.98 15.86 -23.09
C ILE A 1014 -4.44 17.32 -22.98
N LEU A 1015 -4.80 17.95 -24.10
CA LEU A 1015 -5.36 19.30 -24.12
C LEU A 1015 -6.89 19.20 -24.24
N ILE A 1016 -7.62 19.67 -23.22
CA ILE A 1016 -9.08 19.67 -23.20
C ILE A 1016 -9.60 21.00 -23.75
N VAL A 1017 -10.46 20.93 -24.75
CA VAL A 1017 -10.99 22.09 -25.49
C VAL A 1017 -12.49 21.94 -25.72
N GLY A 1018 -13.29 22.90 -25.23
CA GLY A 1018 -14.74 22.93 -25.40
C GLY A 1018 -15.20 23.92 -26.49
N ARG A 1019 -15.77 25.04 -26.04
CA ARG A 1019 -16.47 26.05 -26.89
C ARG A 1019 -15.74 26.51 -28.15
N SER A 1020 -14.41 26.63 -28.14
CA SER A 1020 -13.65 27.05 -29.33
C SER A 1020 -13.71 26.05 -30.50
N ILE A 1021 -14.15 24.81 -30.25
CA ILE A 1021 -14.49 23.82 -31.27
C ILE A 1021 -16.01 23.63 -31.36
N THR A 1022 -16.73 23.49 -30.24
CA THR A 1022 -18.17 23.12 -30.24
C THR A 1022 -19.13 24.26 -30.61
N GLU A 1023 -18.69 25.52 -30.49
CA GLU A 1023 -19.41 26.72 -30.96
C GLU A 1023 -18.86 27.26 -32.29
N ALA A 1024 -17.85 26.62 -32.87
CA ALA A 1024 -17.33 26.99 -34.19
C ALA A 1024 -18.38 26.74 -35.30
N VAL A 1025 -18.33 27.56 -36.35
CA VAL A 1025 -19.23 27.40 -37.54
C VAL A 1025 -18.99 26.06 -38.25
N ALA A 1026 -17.78 25.50 -38.14
CA ALA A 1026 -17.43 24.18 -38.66
C ALA A 1026 -16.55 23.43 -37.64
N PRO A 1027 -17.14 22.69 -36.68
CA PRO A 1027 -16.42 22.00 -35.61
C PRO A 1027 -15.36 21.01 -36.13
N ALA A 1028 -15.68 20.22 -37.17
CA ALA A 1028 -14.73 19.32 -37.82
C ALA A 1028 -13.47 20.05 -38.33
N THR A 1029 -13.62 21.24 -38.94
CA THR A 1029 -12.50 22.04 -39.45
C THR A 1029 -11.67 22.64 -38.32
N ALA A 1030 -12.32 23.11 -37.24
CA ALA A 1030 -11.63 23.63 -36.06
C ALA A 1030 -10.79 22.54 -35.37
N ALA A 1031 -11.37 21.35 -35.15
CA ALA A 1031 -10.67 20.21 -34.58
C ALA A 1031 -9.50 19.73 -35.47
N ALA A 1032 -9.74 19.59 -36.79
CA ALA A 1032 -8.70 19.17 -37.72
C ALA A 1032 -7.51 20.14 -37.78
N GLY A 1033 -7.77 21.46 -37.77
CA GLY A 1033 -6.71 22.48 -37.73
C GLY A 1033 -5.87 22.40 -36.44
N MET A 1034 -6.53 22.16 -35.30
CA MET A 1034 -5.84 22.00 -34.02
C MET A 1034 -5.03 20.70 -33.93
N LEU A 1035 -5.55 19.59 -34.45
CA LEU A 1035 -4.81 18.33 -34.61
C LEU A 1035 -3.58 18.50 -35.52
N GLU A 1036 -3.70 19.23 -36.63
CA GLU A 1036 -2.58 19.53 -37.54
C GLU A 1036 -1.51 20.43 -36.86
N ALA A 1037 -1.93 21.36 -36.01
CA ALA A 1037 -1.03 22.20 -35.22
C ALA A 1037 -0.26 21.39 -34.16
N ILE A 1038 -0.94 20.44 -33.48
CA ILE A 1038 -0.33 19.54 -32.50
C ILE A 1038 0.70 18.60 -33.17
N HIS A 1039 0.30 17.87 -34.23
CA HIS A 1039 1.20 16.93 -34.92
C HIS A 1039 2.44 17.61 -35.53
N ARG A 1040 2.34 18.88 -35.98
CA ARG A 1040 3.48 19.64 -36.52
C ARG A 1040 4.61 19.88 -35.51
N LEU A 1041 4.36 19.67 -34.21
CA LEU A 1041 5.29 19.92 -33.12
C LEU A 1041 5.84 18.64 -32.48
N GLU A 1042 5.46 17.47 -33.00
CA GLU A 1042 6.09 16.20 -32.70
C GLU A 1042 7.35 16.00 -33.57
N PRO A 1043 8.50 15.60 -33.00
CA PRO A 1043 9.69 15.32 -33.80
C PRO A 1043 9.44 14.08 -34.66
N VAL A 1044 9.78 14.16 -35.95
CA VAL A 1044 9.69 13.04 -36.90
C VAL A 1044 10.68 11.95 -36.49
N GLY A 1045 10.21 10.99 -35.69
CA GLY A 1045 10.96 9.86 -35.18
C GLY A 1045 10.05 8.67 -34.93
N GLY A 1046 10.04 7.74 -35.87
CA GLY A 1046 9.47 6.40 -35.73
C GLY A 1046 10.09 5.47 -36.76
N PRO A 1047 9.74 4.17 -36.75
CA PRO A 1047 8.98 3.45 -35.71
C PRO A 1047 9.86 2.95 -34.56
#